data_AF-A0A0N8TL15-F1
#
_entry.id   AF-A0A0N8TL15-F1
#
_cell.length_a   1.000
_cell.length_b   1.000
_cell.length_c   1.000
_cell.angle_alpha   90.00
_cell.angle_beta   90.00
_cell.angle_gamma   90.00
#
_symmetry.space_group_name_H-M   'P 1'
#
loop_
_entity.id
_entity.type
_entity.pdbx_description
1 polymer ?
#
loop_
_entity_poly.entity_id
_entity_poly.type
_entity_poly.pdbx_seq_one_letter_code
_entity_poly.pdbx_strand_id
1 'polypeptide(L)'
;MSTTTESTLKDRAEVQLNLHSLMAAIDRSQAMIEFDLEGNILRANANFLECVGYRLEEVQGRHHRMFCTAEYASSVEYASFWETLGKGAFDEGQYKRLGKNGREIWLQATYNPVFDEQGNPFKVVKFATDVTQQRKTNAEYEGKVAAIDRSQGIIEFDLNGRVLNANENFLKVLGYRLDEIQGQHHRMFCDDDYLNSPAYRAFWAKLERGEYDSGEYKRVGKNGRELWISATYNPIFDPDGRPYKVVKFANDVTESRARQAEYAGKVTAIERSQAVIEFDLTGRVLTANRNFLAVFGYDLDEIVGEHHRMFCSEEFVSSLQYRELWEKLGRGEYDANEYKRKRKDGKEIWIQATYNPIFDAQGKPYKIVKFALDVTEAKETSVEDKGKVNAIDRAQAVIEFDMSGNILAANANFLKALGYSLQEIKGLHHRIFCEEEYVRGTEYREFWHGLGQGEFHSGRFMRVSKYGQKIWIQATYSPIFDHDGLPFKVVKFATDITRQVEMEQAIEAKTRAMGESVKALMNAISYVAQSTDTATELARLTREQASSGSQTLVKASDAMDMIAKSAEGIQDIIQVISEIASQTNMLAFNAAIEAARAGEHGLGFSVVADEVRKLAEKSSRATKEINKLILETVSRIESGNEISRSAGEAFEHIVNGVMQTTQAIDGINTATEKQRLSAQEVETLITELHKANLTGYSQTPDKVSIGQPA
;
A
#
# COMPACT_ATOMS: atom_id res chain seq x y z
N MET A 1 28.56 81.94 -121.39
CA MET A 1 27.64 82.02 -120.25
C MET A 1 26.85 80.71 -120.11
N SER A 2 27.53 79.59 -119.80
CA SER A 2 26.86 78.28 -119.57
C SER A 2 27.47 77.46 -118.43
N THR A 3 28.40 78.01 -117.64
CA THR A 3 29.16 77.25 -116.62
C THR A 3 28.83 77.61 -115.16
N THR A 4 28.05 78.68 -114.91
CA THR A 4 27.72 79.12 -113.53
C THR A 4 26.43 78.49 -112.97
N THR A 5 25.50 78.08 -113.83
CA THR A 5 24.23 77.44 -113.43
C THR A 5 24.41 75.95 -113.09
N GLU A 6 25.43 75.29 -113.64
CA GLU A 6 25.73 73.87 -113.39
C GLU A 6 26.36 73.63 -112.00
N SER A 7 27.19 74.57 -111.52
CA SER A 7 27.84 74.48 -110.20
C SER A 7 26.84 74.64 -109.04
N THR A 8 25.88 75.55 -109.16
CA THR A 8 24.85 75.80 -108.13
C THR A 8 23.81 74.67 -108.05
N LEU A 9 23.57 73.96 -109.15
CA LEU A 9 22.73 72.76 -109.16
C LEU A 9 23.44 71.55 -108.51
N LYS A 10 24.76 71.44 -108.67
CA LYS A 10 25.57 70.35 -108.08
C LYS A 10 25.67 70.47 -106.56
N ASP A 11 25.91 71.66 -106.03
CA ASP A 11 25.95 71.92 -104.57
C ASP A 11 24.58 71.72 -103.92
N ARG A 12 23.49 72.12 -104.59
CA ARG A 12 22.12 71.82 -104.13
C ARG A 12 21.83 70.32 -104.12
N ALA A 13 22.28 69.59 -105.14
CA ALA A 13 22.09 68.14 -105.21
C ALA A 13 22.89 67.40 -104.12
N GLU A 14 24.08 67.86 -103.76
CA GLU A 14 24.91 67.26 -102.71
C GLU A 14 24.35 67.52 -101.31
N VAL A 15 23.89 68.74 -101.03
CA VAL A 15 23.18 69.07 -99.77
C VAL A 15 21.89 68.25 -99.65
N GLN A 16 21.12 68.13 -100.73
CA GLN A 16 19.89 67.35 -100.75
C GLN A 16 20.16 65.85 -100.57
N LEU A 17 21.23 65.31 -101.16
CA LEU A 17 21.66 63.92 -100.97
C LEU A 17 22.12 63.66 -99.53
N ASN A 18 22.84 64.59 -98.92
CA ASN A 18 23.30 64.48 -97.52
C ASN A 18 22.12 64.53 -96.54
N LEU A 19 21.19 65.49 -96.71
CA LEU A 19 19.94 65.56 -95.93
C LEU A 19 19.10 64.29 -96.09
N HIS A 20 18.99 63.76 -97.30
CA HIS A 20 18.28 62.51 -97.56
C HIS A 20 18.95 61.31 -96.87
N SER A 21 20.29 61.27 -96.87
CA SER A 21 21.07 60.20 -96.24
C SER A 21 20.99 60.24 -94.71
N LEU A 22 21.05 61.44 -94.11
CA LEU A 22 20.89 61.63 -92.66
C LEU A 22 19.46 61.28 -92.22
N MET A 23 18.46 61.73 -92.98
CA MET A 23 17.05 61.39 -92.72
C MET A 23 16.82 59.89 -92.85
N ALA A 24 17.41 59.22 -93.85
CA ALA A 24 17.35 57.77 -93.99
C ALA A 24 18.06 57.03 -92.85
N ALA A 25 19.13 57.59 -92.27
CA ALA A 25 19.78 57.01 -91.10
C ALA A 25 18.87 57.09 -89.86
N ILE A 26 18.26 58.25 -89.61
CA ILE A 26 17.31 58.45 -88.49
C ILE A 26 16.06 57.59 -88.69
N ASP A 27 15.50 57.56 -89.89
CA ASP A 27 14.31 56.74 -90.25
C ASP A 27 14.57 55.25 -90.02
N ARG A 28 15.81 54.77 -90.22
CA ARG A 28 16.20 53.38 -89.91
C ARG A 28 16.44 53.11 -88.43
N SER A 29 16.92 54.07 -87.64
CA SER A 29 17.34 53.82 -86.26
C SER A 29 16.30 54.18 -85.19
N GLN A 30 15.35 55.07 -85.48
CA GLN A 30 14.38 55.55 -84.49
C GLN A 30 12.94 55.38 -84.96
N ALA A 31 12.00 55.26 -84.02
CA ALA A 31 10.58 55.34 -84.34
C ALA A 31 10.21 56.80 -84.62
N MET A 32 9.73 57.08 -85.83
CA MET A 32 9.41 58.42 -86.30
C MET A 32 7.99 58.51 -86.85
N ILE A 33 7.27 59.57 -86.50
CA ILE A 33 5.93 59.88 -87.02
C ILE A 33 5.78 61.39 -87.21
N GLU A 34 5.13 61.77 -88.30
CA GLU A 34 4.87 63.15 -88.67
C GLU A 34 3.37 63.47 -88.58
N PHE A 35 3.06 64.68 -88.12
CA PHE A 35 1.70 65.19 -88.00
C PHE A 35 1.57 66.57 -88.64
N ASP A 36 0.38 66.93 -89.10
CA ASP A 36 0.04 68.34 -89.32
C ASP A 36 -0.11 69.08 -87.97
N LEU A 37 -0.38 70.38 -88.00
CA LEU A 37 -0.49 71.19 -86.79
C LEU A 37 -1.75 70.88 -85.98
N GLU A 38 -2.77 70.31 -86.63
CA GLU A 38 -4.00 69.84 -86.02
C GLU A 38 -3.84 68.44 -85.38
N GLY A 39 -2.69 67.79 -85.59
CA GLY A 39 -2.34 66.50 -85.02
C GLY A 39 -2.85 65.29 -85.80
N ASN A 40 -3.19 65.45 -87.08
CA ASN A 40 -3.46 64.35 -88.01
C ASN A 40 -2.16 63.77 -88.56
N ILE A 41 -2.11 62.46 -88.69
CA ILE A 41 -0.91 61.71 -89.05
C ILE A 41 -0.64 61.84 -90.55
N LEU A 42 0.49 62.43 -90.91
CA LEU A 42 0.92 62.59 -92.29
C LEU A 42 1.66 61.34 -92.79
N ARG A 43 2.58 60.82 -91.97
CA ARG A 43 3.41 59.65 -92.27
C ARG A 43 3.95 59.06 -90.98
N ALA A 44 4.19 57.76 -90.95
CA ALA A 44 4.98 57.09 -89.91
C ALA A 44 5.97 56.12 -90.56
N ASN A 45 7.15 55.96 -89.97
CA ASN A 45 8.14 54.99 -90.46
C ASN A 45 7.88 53.58 -89.89
N ALA A 46 8.59 52.59 -90.42
CA ALA A 46 8.43 51.19 -90.04
C ALA A 46 8.65 50.95 -88.54
N ASN A 47 9.68 51.57 -87.95
CA ASN A 47 9.99 51.45 -86.53
C ASN A 47 8.84 51.95 -85.63
N PHE A 48 8.20 53.07 -85.98
CA PHE A 48 7.06 53.56 -85.23
C PHE A 48 5.85 52.64 -85.39
N LEU A 49 5.55 52.23 -86.62
CA LEU A 49 4.42 51.36 -86.94
C LEU A 49 4.52 49.99 -86.25
N GLU A 50 5.72 49.39 -86.23
CA GLU A 50 6.01 48.15 -85.51
C GLU A 50 5.83 48.33 -83.99
N CYS A 51 6.37 49.44 -83.46
CA CYS A 51 6.24 49.78 -82.04
C CYS A 51 4.77 49.92 -81.62
N VAL A 52 3.91 50.59 -82.40
CA VAL A 52 2.48 50.73 -82.08
C VAL A 52 1.61 49.57 -82.59
N GLY A 53 2.13 48.70 -83.45
CA GLY A 53 1.44 47.53 -83.99
C GLY A 53 0.39 47.83 -85.08
N TYR A 54 0.44 49.01 -85.70
CA TYR A 54 -0.47 49.40 -86.79
C TYR A 54 0.24 49.38 -88.14
N ARG A 55 -0.52 49.23 -89.23
CA ARG A 55 -0.02 49.52 -90.59
C ARG A 55 -0.25 51.00 -90.94
N LEU A 56 0.52 51.53 -91.89
CA LEU A 56 0.46 52.95 -92.25
C LEU A 56 -0.94 53.37 -92.70
N GLU A 57 -1.61 52.52 -93.50
CA GLU A 57 -2.95 52.78 -94.03
C GLU A 57 -4.02 52.83 -92.91
N GLU A 58 -3.74 52.24 -91.74
CA GLU A 58 -4.64 52.23 -90.59
C GLU A 58 -4.53 53.52 -89.76
N VAL A 59 -3.44 54.28 -89.89
CA VAL A 59 -3.13 55.45 -89.06
C VAL A 59 -3.07 56.74 -89.86
N GLN A 60 -2.66 56.70 -91.13
CA GLN A 60 -2.50 57.89 -91.96
C GLN A 60 -3.83 58.63 -92.13
N GLY A 61 -3.81 59.95 -91.95
CA GLY A 61 -4.99 60.82 -91.95
C GLY A 61 -5.84 60.75 -90.68
N ARG A 62 -5.56 59.83 -89.75
CA ARG A 62 -6.22 59.82 -88.43
C ARG A 62 -5.49 60.76 -87.47
N HIS A 63 -6.20 61.22 -86.46
CA HIS A 63 -5.63 62.10 -85.44
C HIS A 63 -4.84 61.29 -84.38
N HIS A 64 -3.67 61.80 -83.98
CA HIS A 64 -2.78 61.31 -82.91
C HIS A 64 -3.51 60.78 -81.67
N ARG A 65 -4.67 61.34 -81.30
CA ARG A 65 -5.48 60.90 -80.15
C ARG A 65 -5.82 59.42 -80.16
N MET A 66 -5.77 58.75 -81.32
CA MET A 66 -5.93 57.30 -81.42
C MET A 66 -4.89 56.51 -80.63
N PHE A 67 -3.72 57.08 -80.36
CA PHE A 67 -2.67 56.49 -79.54
C PHE A 67 -2.79 56.87 -78.06
N CYS A 68 -3.83 57.57 -77.65
CA CYS A 68 -4.02 58.06 -76.28
C CYS A 68 -5.19 57.33 -75.61
N THR A 69 -5.21 57.32 -74.27
CA THR A 69 -6.42 56.92 -73.54
C THR A 69 -7.53 57.93 -73.79
N ALA A 70 -8.79 57.49 -73.72
CA ALA A 70 -9.94 58.38 -73.94
C ALA A 70 -9.95 59.55 -72.93
N GLU A 71 -9.58 59.28 -71.68
CA GLU A 71 -9.45 60.28 -70.62
C GLU A 71 -8.43 61.37 -71.00
N TYR A 72 -7.19 60.99 -71.33
CA TYR A 72 -6.15 61.96 -71.70
C TYR A 72 -6.50 62.72 -72.98
N ALA A 73 -7.02 62.03 -74.00
CA ALA A 73 -7.41 62.68 -75.26
C ALA A 73 -8.50 63.76 -75.11
N SER A 74 -9.28 63.70 -74.01
CA SER A 74 -10.32 64.69 -73.68
C SER A 74 -9.87 65.78 -72.71
N SER A 75 -8.61 65.72 -72.24
CA SER A 75 -8.13 66.58 -71.17
C SER A 75 -7.64 67.95 -71.69
N VAL A 76 -7.61 68.94 -70.79
CA VAL A 76 -7.11 70.29 -71.10
C VAL A 76 -5.62 70.23 -71.44
N GLU A 77 -4.87 69.35 -70.78
CA GLU A 77 -3.45 69.12 -71.00
C GLU A 77 -3.18 68.63 -72.43
N TYR A 78 -4.01 67.73 -72.97
CA TYR A 78 -3.87 67.27 -74.34
C TYR A 78 -4.17 68.35 -75.39
N ALA A 79 -5.16 69.20 -75.13
CA ALA A 79 -5.46 70.34 -75.99
C ALA A 79 -4.32 71.37 -75.99
N SER A 80 -3.82 71.72 -74.79
CA SER A 80 -2.69 72.64 -74.62
C SER A 80 -1.40 72.11 -75.24
N PHE A 81 -1.18 70.79 -75.21
CA PHE A 81 -0.04 70.14 -75.86
C PHE A 81 0.01 70.44 -77.37
N TRP A 82 -1.09 70.25 -78.10
CA TRP A 82 -1.13 70.58 -79.54
C TRP A 82 -1.08 72.08 -79.82
N GLU A 83 -1.71 72.91 -78.98
CA GLU A 83 -1.61 74.37 -79.08
C GLU A 83 -0.15 74.84 -78.95
N THR A 84 0.60 74.24 -78.03
CA THR A 84 2.01 74.56 -77.77
C THR A 84 2.90 74.15 -78.94
N LEU A 85 2.70 72.95 -79.49
CA LEU A 85 3.39 72.48 -80.70
C LEU A 85 3.07 73.37 -81.92
N GLY A 86 1.81 73.78 -82.07
CA GLY A 86 1.36 74.67 -83.14
C GLY A 86 1.97 76.08 -83.07
N LYS A 87 2.38 76.53 -81.87
CA LYS A 87 3.14 77.78 -81.66
C LYS A 87 4.65 77.62 -81.89
N GLY A 88 5.12 76.41 -82.21
CA GLY A 88 6.52 76.12 -82.53
C GLY A 88 7.38 75.64 -81.35
N ALA A 89 6.83 75.44 -80.16
CA ALA A 89 7.58 74.88 -79.03
C ALA A 89 7.61 73.34 -79.10
N PHE A 90 8.76 72.72 -78.85
CA PHE A 90 8.88 71.25 -78.78
C PHE A 90 8.48 70.72 -77.38
N ASP A 91 8.11 69.44 -77.30
CA ASP A 91 7.78 68.77 -76.03
C ASP A 91 8.54 67.45 -75.90
N GLU A 92 9.07 67.15 -74.70
CA GLU A 92 9.82 65.93 -74.42
C GLU A 92 9.39 65.24 -73.12
N GLY A 93 9.42 63.91 -73.11
CA GLY A 93 9.06 63.14 -71.93
C GLY A 93 8.84 61.66 -72.17
N GLN A 94 8.29 60.99 -71.16
CA GLN A 94 7.82 59.61 -71.26
C GLN A 94 6.30 59.58 -71.25
N TYR A 95 5.73 59.02 -72.31
CA TYR A 95 4.29 59.05 -72.51
C TYR A 95 3.73 57.65 -72.59
N LYS A 96 2.65 57.41 -71.84
CA LYS A 96 1.79 56.25 -72.05
C LYS A 96 0.98 56.44 -73.33
N ARG A 97 1.06 55.44 -74.21
CA ARG A 97 0.33 55.38 -75.48
C ARG A 97 -0.33 54.02 -75.64
N LEU A 98 -1.33 53.95 -76.51
CA LEU A 98 -2.07 52.75 -76.87
C LEU A 98 -1.67 52.34 -78.29
N GLY A 99 -1.12 51.15 -78.40
CA GLY A 99 -0.97 50.45 -79.66
C GLY A 99 -2.26 49.75 -80.08
N LYS A 100 -2.19 48.99 -81.16
CA LYS A 100 -3.32 48.24 -81.70
C LYS A 100 -3.95 47.33 -80.64
N ASN A 101 -5.27 47.25 -80.65
CA ASN A 101 -6.08 46.50 -79.68
C ASN A 101 -5.92 46.95 -78.22
N GLY A 102 -5.49 48.19 -77.97
CA GLY A 102 -5.36 48.75 -76.63
C GLY A 102 -4.09 48.33 -75.88
N ARG A 103 -3.08 47.79 -76.59
CA ARG A 103 -1.78 47.43 -75.99
C ARG A 103 -1.12 48.68 -75.40
N GLU A 104 -0.87 48.68 -74.09
CA GLU A 104 -0.16 49.79 -73.44
C GLU A 104 1.32 49.78 -73.82
N ILE A 105 1.81 50.93 -74.25
CA ILE A 105 3.21 51.16 -74.64
C ILE A 105 3.68 52.45 -73.95
N TRP A 106 4.89 52.44 -73.42
CA TRP A 106 5.57 53.62 -72.91
C TRP A 106 6.63 54.09 -73.88
N LEU A 107 6.48 55.31 -74.37
CA LEU A 107 7.41 55.91 -75.32
C LEU A 107 8.16 57.05 -74.65
N GLN A 108 9.49 56.95 -74.60
CA GLN A 108 10.33 58.12 -74.40
C GLN A 108 10.39 58.86 -75.74
N ALA A 109 9.85 60.07 -75.81
CA ALA A 109 9.66 60.74 -77.08
C ALA A 109 9.92 62.25 -77.00
N THR A 110 10.25 62.81 -78.16
CA THR A 110 10.36 64.26 -78.40
C THR A 110 9.47 64.62 -79.58
N TYR A 111 8.59 65.59 -79.43
CA TYR A 111 7.72 66.12 -80.49
C TYR A 111 8.26 67.48 -80.95
N ASN A 112 8.73 67.56 -82.20
CA ASN A 112 9.50 68.70 -82.72
C ASN A 112 8.76 69.38 -83.89
N PRO A 113 8.26 70.61 -83.73
CA PRO A 113 7.72 71.40 -84.83
C PRO A 113 8.80 71.66 -85.91
N VAL A 114 8.42 71.56 -87.18
CA VAL A 114 9.27 71.85 -88.34
C VAL A 114 8.76 73.11 -89.02
N PHE A 115 9.68 74.01 -89.35
CA PHE A 115 9.38 75.36 -89.83
C PHE A 115 9.59 75.49 -91.34
N ASP A 116 8.79 76.34 -91.99
CA ASP A 116 8.97 76.73 -93.39
C ASP A 116 10.08 77.80 -93.54
N GLU A 117 10.34 78.26 -94.76
CA GLU A 117 11.35 79.28 -95.03
C GLU A 117 11.01 80.65 -94.42
N GLN A 118 9.74 80.88 -94.03
CA GLN A 118 9.26 82.09 -93.37
C GLN A 118 9.30 81.98 -91.84
N GLY A 119 9.72 80.84 -91.29
CA GLY A 119 9.80 80.58 -89.86
C GLY A 119 8.47 80.21 -89.20
N ASN A 120 7.44 79.85 -89.96
CA ASN A 120 6.18 79.36 -89.42
C ASN A 120 6.23 77.83 -89.30
N PRO A 121 5.77 77.25 -88.17
CA PRO A 121 5.66 75.79 -88.06
C PRO A 121 4.61 75.31 -89.07
N PHE A 122 4.91 74.24 -89.81
CA PHE A 122 3.97 73.66 -90.79
C PHE A 122 3.68 72.17 -90.56
N LYS A 123 4.50 71.48 -89.75
CA LYS A 123 4.26 70.09 -89.32
C LYS A 123 5.01 69.78 -88.02
N VAL A 124 4.72 68.65 -87.40
CA VAL A 124 5.43 68.16 -86.20
C VAL A 124 6.04 66.79 -86.49
N VAL A 125 7.32 66.60 -86.19
CA VAL A 125 8.02 65.31 -86.27
C VAL A 125 8.28 64.81 -84.86
N LYS A 126 7.77 63.62 -84.54
CA LYS A 126 8.02 62.93 -83.28
C LYS A 126 9.08 61.84 -83.47
N PHE A 127 10.08 61.86 -82.61
CA PHE A 127 10.99 60.73 -82.40
C PHE A 127 10.62 60.00 -81.12
N ALA A 128 10.67 58.68 -81.13
CA ALA A 128 10.30 57.84 -80.00
C ALA A 128 11.23 56.64 -79.83
N THR A 129 11.41 56.24 -78.58
CA THR A 129 12.02 54.97 -78.17
C THR A 129 11.05 54.24 -77.25
N ASP A 130 10.80 52.95 -77.52
CA ASP A 130 9.99 52.11 -76.65
C ASP A 130 10.76 51.76 -75.38
N VAL A 131 10.26 52.20 -74.22
CA VAL A 131 10.84 51.93 -72.89
C VAL A 131 9.94 51.02 -72.05
N THR A 132 8.94 50.37 -72.65
CA THR A 132 7.93 49.57 -71.95
C THR A 132 8.56 48.43 -71.14
N GLN A 133 9.48 47.67 -71.76
CA GLN A 133 10.11 46.54 -71.10
C GLN A 133 11.02 46.98 -69.95
N GLN A 134 11.83 48.03 -70.17
CA GLN A 134 12.69 48.60 -69.13
C GLN A 134 11.89 49.05 -67.91
N ARG A 135 10.76 49.74 -68.12
CA ARG A 135 9.90 50.21 -67.04
C ARG A 135 9.26 49.06 -66.26
N LYS A 136 8.82 48.00 -66.96
CA LYS A 136 8.29 46.79 -66.31
C LYS A 136 9.35 46.09 -65.45
N THR A 137 10.56 45.92 -65.98
CA THR A 137 11.68 45.31 -65.25
C THR A 137 12.07 46.13 -64.01
N ASN A 138 12.13 47.45 -64.11
CA ASN A 138 12.40 48.31 -62.95
C ASN A 138 11.29 48.20 -61.89
N ALA A 139 10.02 48.25 -62.29
CA ALA A 139 8.89 48.07 -61.37
C ALA A 139 8.88 46.68 -60.72
N GLU A 140 9.31 45.64 -61.43
CA GLU A 140 9.47 44.29 -60.88
C GLU A 140 10.60 44.23 -59.84
N TYR A 141 11.74 44.88 -60.09
CA TYR A 141 12.83 44.97 -59.12
C TYR A 141 12.42 45.74 -57.86
N GLU A 142 11.78 46.89 -58.02
CA GLU A 142 11.22 47.66 -56.91
C GLU A 142 10.20 46.82 -56.11
N GLY A 143 9.32 46.09 -56.80
CA GLY A 143 8.35 45.19 -56.20
C GLY A 143 9.01 44.07 -55.38
N LYS A 144 10.08 43.46 -55.89
CA LYS A 144 10.86 42.42 -55.18
C LYS A 144 11.54 42.99 -53.93
N VAL A 145 12.19 44.14 -54.04
CA VAL A 145 12.84 44.80 -52.88
C VAL A 145 11.79 45.14 -51.82
N ALA A 146 10.65 45.71 -52.21
CA ALA A 146 9.57 46.05 -51.29
C ALA A 146 8.92 44.83 -50.62
N ALA A 147 8.93 43.66 -51.25
CA ALA A 147 8.43 42.42 -50.66
C ALA A 147 9.40 41.86 -49.60
N ILE A 148 10.72 41.96 -49.85
CA ILE A 148 11.75 41.56 -48.88
C ILE A 148 11.73 42.53 -47.68
N ASP A 149 11.63 43.83 -47.95
CA ASP A 149 11.57 44.87 -46.91
C ASP A 149 10.40 44.66 -45.93
N ARG A 150 9.23 44.29 -46.46
CA ARG A 150 8.03 44.00 -45.65
C ARG A 150 8.15 42.76 -44.78
N SER A 151 9.01 41.79 -45.12
CA SER A 151 9.03 40.47 -44.48
C SER A 151 10.26 40.19 -43.63
N GLN A 152 11.37 40.90 -43.85
CA GLN A 152 12.65 40.64 -43.17
C GLN A 152 13.21 41.91 -42.53
N GLY A 153 14.05 41.74 -41.50
CA GLY A 153 14.86 42.83 -40.98
C GLY A 153 16.01 43.12 -41.92
N ILE A 154 16.06 44.33 -42.47
CA ILE A 154 17.13 44.79 -43.37
C ILE A 154 17.95 45.87 -42.68
N ILE A 155 19.27 45.74 -42.73
CA ILE A 155 20.21 46.78 -42.32
C ILE A 155 21.37 46.85 -43.31
N GLU A 156 21.79 48.07 -43.61
CA GLU A 156 22.89 48.37 -44.51
C GLU A 156 24.08 48.92 -43.73
N PHE A 157 25.27 48.50 -44.12
CA PHE A 157 26.53 49.00 -43.57
C PHE A 157 27.46 49.49 -44.67
N ASP A 158 28.31 50.46 -44.35
CA ASP A 158 29.52 50.69 -45.14
C ASP A 158 30.53 49.53 -44.94
N LEU A 159 31.61 49.52 -45.72
CA LEU A 159 32.64 48.49 -45.60
C LEU A 159 33.41 48.52 -44.27
N ASN A 160 33.36 49.64 -43.54
CA ASN A 160 33.94 49.77 -42.19
C ASN A 160 32.95 49.30 -41.10
N GLY A 161 31.80 48.76 -41.49
CA GLY A 161 30.78 48.24 -40.59
C GLY A 161 29.96 49.30 -39.87
N ARG A 162 29.90 50.54 -40.38
CA ARG A 162 29.01 51.59 -39.87
C ARG A 162 27.65 51.51 -40.53
N VAL A 163 26.59 51.68 -39.75
CA VAL A 163 25.20 51.60 -40.24
C VAL A 163 24.90 52.77 -41.16
N LEU A 164 24.44 52.47 -42.37
CA LEU A 164 23.97 53.45 -43.35
C LEU A 164 22.46 53.68 -43.22
N ASN A 165 21.70 52.58 -43.16
CA ASN A 165 20.24 52.59 -43.06
C ASN A 165 19.74 51.27 -42.46
N ALA A 166 18.52 51.25 -41.92
CA ALA A 166 17.84 50.03 -41.48
C ALA A 166 16.33 50.17 -41.61
N ASN A 167 15.63 49.08 -41.92
CA ASN A 167 14.17 49.09 -42.04
C ASN A 167 13.48 48.91 -40.68
N GLU A 168 12.17 49.15 -40.65
CA GLU A 168 11.39 49.06 -39.41
C GLU A 168 11.43 47.68 -38.76
N ASN A 169 11.47 46.60 -39.56
CA ASN A 169 11.50 45.24 -39.05
C ASN A 169 12.78 44.98 -38.24
N PHE A 170 13.93 45.42 -38.75
CA PHE A 170 15.20 45.29 -38.04
C PHE A 170 15.22 46.14 -36.76
N LEU A 171 14.74 47.38 -36.85
CA LEU A 171 14.66 48.31 -35.72
C LEU A 171 13.74 47.79 -34.61
N LYS A 172 12.56 47.25 -34.95
CA LYS A 172 11.61 46.65 -34.00
C LYS A 172 12.21 45.44 -33.28
N VAL A 173 12.90 44.56 -34.01
CA VAL A 173 13.52 43.35 -33.43
C VAL A 173 14.59 43.72 -32.40
N LEU A 174 15.46 44.68 -32.70
CA LEU A 174 16.52 45.11 -31.78
C LEU A 174 16.10 46.18 -30.76
N GLY A 175 14.94 46.80 -30.95
CA GLY A 175 14.40 47.84 -30.05
C GLY A 175 15.05 49.22 -30.19
N TYR A 176 15.73 49.50 -31.30
CA TYR A 176 16.37 50.80 -31.57
C TYR A 176 15.53 51.65 -32.52
N ARG A 177 15.74 52.96 -32.50
CA ARG A 177 15.34 53.86 -33.59
C ARG A 177 16.51 54.07 -34.57
N LEU A 178 16.21 54.48 -35.81
CA LEU A 178 17.23 54.67 -36.84
C LEU A 178 18.27 55.73 -36.44
N ASP A 179 17.83 56.84 -35.84
CA ASP A 179 18.67 57.93 -35.35
C ASP A 179 19.66 57.49 -34.26
N GLU A 180 19.36 56.40 -33.54
CA GLU A 180 20.21 55.85 -32.47
C GLU A 180 21.34 54.97 -33.02
N ILE A 181 21.19 54.41 -34.22
CA ILE A 181 22.13 53.43 -34.78
C ILE A 181 22.84 53.93 -36.03
N GLN A 182 22.28 54.90 -36.76
CA GLN A 182 22.87 55.41 -38.00
C GLN A 182 24.24 56.04 -37.73
N GLY A 183 25.24 55.66 -38.54
CA GLY A 183 26.64 56.05 -38.38
C GLY A 183 27.40 55.30 -37.28
N GLN A 184 26.71 54.59 -36.39
CA GLN A 184 27.33 53.74 -35.36
C GLN A 184 27.86 52.45 -35.99
N HIS A 185 28.84 51.84 -35.35
CA HIS A 185 29.45 50.61 -35.86
C HIS A 185 28.67 49.38 -35.37
N HIS A 186 28.50 48.38 -36.25
CA HIS A 186 27.87 47.06 -36.01
C HIS A 186 28.25 46.39 -34.68
N ARG A 187 29.42 46.71 -34.11
CA ARG A 187 29.88 46.22 -32.80
C ARG A 187 28.88 46.47 -31.68
N MET A 188 28.07 47.52 -31.77
CA MET A 188 27.05 47.82 -30.76
C MET A 188 26.00 46.71 -30.59
N PHE A 189 25.82 45.85 -31.59
CA PHE A 189 24.87 44.74 -31.56
C PHE A 189 25.48 43.43 -31.06
N CYS A 190 26.75 43.42 -30.65
CA CYS A 190 27.50 42.22 -30.28
C CYS A 190 27.89 42.26 -28.80
N ASP A 191 28.02 41.10 -28.17
CA ASP A 191 28.60 40.98 -26.83
C ASP A 191 30.13 41.11 -26.85
N ASP A 192 30.71 41.44 -25.69
CA ASP A 192 32.14 41.72 -25.53
C ASP A 192 33.03 40.51 -25.85
N ASP A 193 32.58 39.30 -25.56
CA ASP A 193 33.34 38.06 -25.83
C ASP A 193 33.52 37.86 -27.34
N TYR A 194 32.44 38.03 -28.11
CA TYR A 194 32.50 37.93 -29.56
C TYR A 194 33.33 39.07 -30.18
N LEU A 195 33.21 40.30 -29.69
CA LEU A 195 33.96 41.46 -30.19
C LEU A 195 35.48 41.28 -30.11
N ASN A 196 35.96 40.66 -29.03
CA ASN A 196 37.37 40.42 -28.80
C ASN A 196 37.92 39.21 -29.58
N SER A 197 37.05 38.39 -30.16
CA SER A 197 37.44 37.17 -30.88
C SER A 197 38.15 37.45 -32.22
N PRO A 198 39.07 36.56 -32.66
CA PRO A 198 39.59 36.59 -34.03
C PRO A 198 38.50 36.45 -35.10
N ALA A 199 37.38 35.78 -34.77
CA ALA A 199 36.27 35.54 -35.68
C ALA A 199 35.58 36.85 -36.10
N TYR A 200 35.41 37.82 -35.20
CA TYR A 200 34.81 39.12 -35.53
C TYR A 200 35.64 39.91 -36.55
N ARG A 201 36.97 39.87 -36.44
CA ARG A 201 37.88 40.53 -37.40
C ARG A 201 37.86 39.82 -38.75
N ALA A 202 37.93 38.50 -38.75
CA ALA A 202 37.85 37.69 -39.96
C ALA A 202 36.52 37.90 -40.71
N PHE A 203 35.42 38.07 -39.98
CA PHE A 203 34.09 38.33 -40.51
C PHE A 203 34.04 39.61 -41.37
N TRP A 204 34.54 40.74 -40.88
CA TRP A 204 34.55 41.98 -41.67
C TRP A 204 35.53 41.93 -42.84
N ALA A 205 36.72 41.33 -42.64
CA ALA A 205 37.69 41.14 -43.72
C ALA A 205 37.14 40.26 -44.85
N LYS A 206 36.26 39.30 -44.53
CA LYS A 206 35.55 38.46 -45.50
C LYS A 206 34.57 39.29 -46.34
N LEU A 207 33.75 40.12 -45.70
CA LEU A 207 32.79 41.00 -46.38
C LEU A 207 33.47 42.04 -47.27
N GLU A 208 34.60 42.60 -46.83
CA GLU A 208 35.39 43.56 -47.61
C GLU A 208 35.93 42.97 -48.92
N ARG A 209 36.25 41.67 -48.95
CA ARG A 209 36.63 40.95 -50.17
C ARG A 209 35.46 40.60 -51.09
N GLY A 210 34.23 40.96 -50.71
CA GLY A 210 33.02 40.64 -51.48
C GLY A 210 32.41 39.27 -51.17
N GLU A 211 32.91 38.54 -50.17
CA GLU A 211 32.36 37.23 -49.77
C GLU A 211 31.21 37.40 -48.76
N TYR A 212 30.07 36.73 -48.98
CA TYR A 212 28.92 36.78 -48.06
C TYR A 212 29.13 35.91 -46.81
N ASP A 213 28.40 36.21 -45.74
CA ASP A 213 28.39 35.39 -44.51
C ASP A 213 26.96 35.11 -44.03
N SER A 214 26.69 33.87 -43.61
CA SER A 214 25.35 33.42 -43.21
C SER A 214 25.39 32.50 -42.00
N GLY A 215 24.43 32.65 -41.09
CA GLY A 215 24.30 31.78 -39.92
C GLY A 215 23.32 32.31 -38.89
N GLU A 216 23.28 31.64 -37.74
CA GLU A 216 22.59 32.14 -36.55
C GLU A 216 23.56 32.86 -35.64
N TYR A 217 23.19 34.06 -35.21
CA TYR A 217 24.05 34.90 -34.40
C TYR A 217 23.32 35.42 -33.17
N LYS A 218 23.99 35.35 -32.04
CA LYS A 218 23.61 36.08 -30.83
C LYS A 218 23.84 37.57 -31.06
N ARG A 219 22.84 38.39 -30.75
CA ARG A 219 22.93 39.85 -30.81
C ARG A 219 22.35 40.46 -29.55
N VAL A 220 22.82 41.66 -29.26
CA VAL A 220 22.39 42.48 -28.13
C VAL A 220 21.59 43.65 -28.68
N GLY A 221 20.30 43.68 -28.33
CA GLY A 221 19.40 44.78 -28.59
C GLY A 221 19.51 45.87 -27.52
N LYS A 222 18.64 46.88 -27.63
CA LYS A 222 18.59 47.99 -26.68
C LYS A 222 18.40 47.48 -25.24
N ASN A 223 19.03 48.17 -24.29
CA ASN A 223 19.03 47.85 -22.87
C ASN A 223 19.62 46.45 -22.53
N GLY A 224 20.48 45.90 -23.38
CA GLY A 224 21.15 44.62 -23.11
C GLY A 224 20.29 43.38 -23.38
N ARG A 225 19.16 43.53 -24.08
CA ARG A 225 18.29 42.39 -24.44
C ARG A 225 19.05 41.44 -25.36
N GLU A 226 19.28 40.21 -24.93
CA GLU A 226 19.85 39.18 -25.78
C GLU A 226 18.79 38.61 -26.73
N LEU A 227 19.17 38.41 -27.99
CA LEU A 227 18.34 37.76 -29.00
C LEU A 227 19.19 36.94 -29.97
N TRP A 228 18.54 35.99 -30.65
CA TRP A 228 19.16 35.20 -31.70
C TRP A 228 18.53 35.55 -33.04
N ILE A 229 19.37 35.86 -34.02
CA ILE A 229 18.94 36.12 -35.39
C ILE A 229 19.55 35.12 -36.36
N SER A 230 18.74 34.60 -37.28
CA SER A 230 19.22 33.95 -38.49
C SER A 230 19.44 35.03 -39.54
N ALA A 231 20.68 35.26 -39.98
CA ALA A 231 21.00 36.36 -40.86
C ALA A 231 21.98 36.00 -41.98
N THR A 232 21.92 36.76 -43.07
CA THR A 232 22.88 36.72 -44.18
C THR A 232 23.36 38.13 -44.50
N TYR A 233 24.67 38.34 -44.52
CA TYR A 233 25.37 39.59 -44.85
C TYR A 233 25.91 39.52 -46.27
N ASN A 234 25.41 40.38 -47.17
CA ASN A 234 25.70 40.34 -48.60
C ASN A 234 26.37 41.64 -49.05
N PRO A 235 27.64 41.60 -49.51
CA PRO A 235 28.26 42.75 -50.16
C PRO A 235 27.53 43.15 -51.46
N ILE A 236 27.35 44.44 -51.66
CA ILE A 236 26.77 45.04 -52.88
C ILE A 236 27.89 45.71 -53.68
N PHE A 237 27.88 45.46 -54.98
CA PHE A 237 28.94 45.87 -55.91
C PHE A 237 28.52 47.09 -56.73
N ASP A 238 29.48 47.94 -57.06
CA ASP A 238 29.33 49.01 -58.02
C ASP A 238 29.39 48.47 -59.47
N PRO A 239 29.14 49.30 -60.51
CA PRO A 239 29.22 48.87 -61.90
C PRO A 239 30.60 48.33 -62.35
N ASP A 240 31.68 48.69 -61.64
CA ASP A 240 33.04 48.21 -61.89
C ASP A 240 33.34 46.89 -61.14
N GLY A 241 32.35 46.33 -60.43
CA GLY A 241 32.45 45.06 -59.71
C GLY A 241 33.16 45.17 -58.36
N ARG A 242 33.31 46.37 -57.79
CA ARG A 242 33.92 46.58 -56.48
C ARG A 242 32.84 46.63 -55.39
N PRO A 243 33.00 45.90 -54.27
CA PRO A 243 32.05 46.01 -53.16
C PRO A 243 32.11 47.43 -52.59
N TYR A 244 30.95 48.03 -52.30
CA TYR A 244 30.89 49.40 -51.74
C TYR A 244 30.01 49.51 -50.48
N LYS A 245 29.12 48.55 -50.24
CA LYS A 245 28.31 48.44 -49.01
C LYS A 245 27.94 46.99 -48.72
N VAL A 246 27.42 46.71 -47.53
CA VAL A 246 26.91 45.39 -47.13
C VAL A 246 25.44 45.51 -46.76
N VAL A 247 24.59 44.66 -47.33
CA VAL A 247 23.17 44.53 -46.96
C VAL A 247 22.97 43.23 -46.19
N LYS A 248 22.44 43.33 -44.98
CA LYS A 248 22.12 42.19 -44.13
C LYS A 248 20.61 41.97 -44.10
N PHE A 249 20.21 40.74 -44.33
CA PHE A 249 18.86 40.25 -44.08
C PHE A 249 18.84 39.42 -42.80
N ALA A 250 17.87 39.65 -41.92
CA ALA A 250 17.79 38.99 -40.60
C ALA A 250 16.37 38.64 -40.20
N ASN A 251 16.21 37.46 -39.61
CA ASN A 251 14.98 36.98 -38.98
C ASN A 251 15.24 36.67 -37.51
N ASP A 252 14.32 37.06 -36.62
CA ASP A 252 14.37 36.70 -35.20
C ASP A 252 13.96 35.23 -35.01
N VAL A 253 14.85 34.44 -34.39
CA VAL A 253 14.63 33.01 -34.10
C VAL A 253 14.63 32.72 -32.60
N THR A 254 14.62 33.76 -31.75
CA THR A 254 14.79 33.65 -30.29
C THR A 254 13.73 32.73 -29.66
N GLU A 255 12.45 32.93 -29.99
CA GLU A 255 11.34 32.16 -29.42
C GLU A 255 11.34 30.70 -29.89
N SER A 256 11.64 30.47 -31.18
CA SER A 256 11.71 29.12 -31.75
C SER A 256 12.82 28.30 -31.08
N ARG A 257 13.99 28.92 -30.88
CA ARG A 257 15.13 28.29 -30.20
C ARG A 257 14.83 28.01 -28.73
N ALA A 258 14.18 28.94 -28.01
CA ALA A 258 13.77 28.74 -26.63
C ALA A 258 12.79 27.55 -26.50
N ARG A 259 11.80 27.45 -27.38
CA ARG A 259 10.86 26.30 -27.42
C ARG A 259 11.56 24.98 -27.68
N GLN A 260 12.51 24.94 -28.62
CA GLN A 260 13.29 23.73 -28.88
C GLN A 260 14.11 23.31 -27.65
N ALA A 261 14.76 24.26 -26.97
CA ALA A 261 15.49 23.99 -25.73
C ALA A 261 14.57 23.50 -24.61
N GLU A 262 13.37 24.07 -24.48
CA GLU A 262 12.36 23.62 -23.51
C GLU A 262 11.90 22.19 -23.79
N TYR A 263 11.60 21.84 -25.04
CA TYR A 263 11.21 20.48 -25.42
C TYR A 263 12.33 19.46 -25.16
N ALA A 264 13.57 19.80 -25.53
CA ALA A 264 14.72 18.96 -25.21
C ALA A 264 14.90 18.78 -23.69
N GLY A 265 14.70 19.85 -22.91
CA GLY A 265 14.73 19.82 -21.45
C GLY A 265 13.66 18.89 -20.85
N LYS A 266 12.43 18.94 -21.35
CA LYS A 266 11.32 18.05 -20.91
C LYS A 266 11.62 16.58 -21.18
N VAL A 267 12.11 16.24 -22.38
CA VAL A 267 12.51 14.86 -22.72
C VAL A 267 13.62 14.38 -21.80
N THR A 268 14.65 15.21 -21.59
CA THR A 268 15.77 14.88 -20.70
C THR A 268 15.31 14.63 -19.25
N ALA A 269 14.34 15.40 -18.74
CA ALA A 269 13.80 15.21 -17.40
C ALA A 269 13.08 13.86 -17.23
N ILE A 270 12.31 13.44 -18.25
CA ILE A 270 11.66 12.12 -18.28
C ILE A 270 12.71 11.01 -18.34
N GLU A 271 13.70 11.13 -19.24
CA GLU A 271 14.77 10.13 -19.37
C GLU A 271 15.62 9.97 -18.11
N ARG A 272 15.77 11.01 -17.29
CA ARG A 272 16.50 10.93 -16.01
C ARG A 272 15.75 10.14 -14.95
N SER A 273 14.42 10.16 -14.97
CA SER A 273 13.58 9.63 -13.88
C SER A 273 12.95 8.28 -14.18
N GLN A 274 12.76 7.93 -15.45
CA GLN A 274 12.06 6.72 -15.87
C GLN A 274 12.95 5.81 -16.72
N ALA A 275 12.63 4.52 -16.77
CA ALA A 275 13.21 3.61 -17.74
C ALA A 275 12.54 3.86 -19.11
N VAL A 276 13.33 4.18 -20.13
CA VAL A 276 12.86 4.49 -21.48
C VAL A 276 13.51 3.54 -22.47
N ILE A 277 12.70 2.96 -23.35
CA ILE A 277 13.15 2.13 -24.46
C ILE A 277 12.32 2.42 -25.69
N GLU A 278 12.97 2.48 -26.85
CA GLU A 278 12.33 2.70 -28.14
C GLU A 278 12.35 1.43 -28.98
N PHE A 279 11.26 1.20 -29.72
CA PHE A 279 11.14 0.10 -30.66
C PHE A 279 10.71 0.60 -32.05
N ASP A 280 11.07 -0.15 -33.08
CA ASP A 280 10.38 -0.03 -34.36
C ASP A 280 8.94 -0.58 -34.25
N LEU A 281 8.15 -0.43 -35.31
CA LEU A 281 6.76 -0.89 -35.35
C LEU A 281 6.60 -2.41 -35.29
N THR A 282 7.68 -3.18 -35.53
CA THR A 282 7.69 -4.64 -35.42
C THR A 282 8.09 -5.14 -34.03
N GLY A 283 8.55 -4.22 -33.17
CA GLY A 283 8.95 -4.49 -31.81
C GLY A 283 10.42 -4.83 -31.62
N ARG A 284 11.29 -4.44 -32.56
CA ARG A 284 12.74 -4.50 -32.40
C ARG A 284 13.26 -3.25 -31.70
N VAL A 285 14.20 -3.41 -30.78
CA VAL A 285 14.76 -2.29 -30.01
C VAL A 285 15.59 -1.38 -30.92
N LEU A 286 15.33 -0.08 -30.84
CA LEU A 286 16.12 0.97 -31.49
C LEU A 286 17.17 1.54 -30.54
N THR A 287 16.76 1.84 -29.30
CA THR A 287 17.63 2.37 -28.24
C THR A 287 16.96 2.24 -26.87
N ALA A 288 17.73 2.36 -25.80
CA ALA A 288 17.23 2.43 -24.43
C ALA A 288 18.11 3.35 -23.57
N ASN A 289 17.52 3.98 -22.56
CA ASN A 289 18.27 4.83 -21.63
C ASN A 289 18.93 4.01 -20.51
N ARG A 290 19.84 4.65 -19.76
CA ARG A 290 20.57 4.00 -18.66
C ARG A 290 19.66 3.39 -17.59
N ASN A 291 18.52 4.01 -17.31
CA ASN A 291 17.57 3.52 -16.30
C ASN A 291 16.96 2.18 -16.74
N PHE A 292 16.56 2.05 -18.00
CA PHE A 292 16.06 0.78 -18.53
C PHE A 292 17.11 -0.32 -18.46
N LEU A 293 18.33 -0.02 -18.91
CA LEU A 293 19.46 -0.94 -18.90
C LEU A 293 19.79 -1.41 -17.47
N ALA A 294 19.85 -0.49 -16.50
CA ALA A 294 20.10 -0.82 -15.10
C ALA A 294 19.01 -1.70 -14.49
N VAL A 295 17.73 -1.37 -14.73
CA VAL A 295 16.58 -2.13 -14.22
C VAL A 295 16.57 -3.55 -14.79
N PHE A 296 16.77 -3.71 -16.11
CA PHE A 296 16.71 -5.01 -16.77
C PHE A 296 18.03 -5.81 -16.73
N GLY A 297 19.15 -5.15 -16.43
CA GLY A 297 20.47 -5.73 -16.30
C GLY A 297 21.16 -6.05 -17.64
N TYR A 298 20.80 -5.37 -18.73
CA TYR A 298 21.43 -5.54 -20.04
C TYR A 298 22.32 -4.35 -20.38
N ASP A 299 23.30 -4.57 -21.24
CA ASP A 299 24.00 -3.51 -21.96
C ASP A 299 23.25 -3.15 -23.25
N LEU A 300 23.48 -1.94 -23.78
CA LEU A 300 22.69 -1.42 -24.92
C LEU A 300 22.92 -2.25 -26.20
N ASP A 301 24.16 -2.64 -26.45
CA ASP A 301 24.58 -3.46 -27.59
C ASP A 301 24.00 -4.87 -27.57
N GLU A 302 23.60 -5.39 -26.40
CA GLU A 302 22.96 -6.69 -26.26
C GLU A 302 21.48 -6.69 -26.65
N ILE A 303 20.82 -5.52 -26.64
CA ILE A 303 19.38 -5.42 -26.86
C ILE A 303 19.02 -4.73 -28.18
N VAL A 304 19.88 -3.86 -28.73
CA VAL A 304 19.61 -3.15 -29.99
C VAL A 304 19.44 -4.15 -31.13
N GLY A 305 18.35 -4.01 -31.89
CA GLY A 305 17.99 -4.92 -32.99
C GLY A 305 17.24 -6.18 -32.55
N GLU A 306 17.36 -6.59 -31.29
CA GLU A 306 16.60 -7.70 -30.73
C GLU A 306 15.12 -7.35 -30.55
N HIS A 307 14.27 -8.36 -30.51
CA HIS A 307 12.83 -8.16 -30.37
C HIS A 307 12.43 -8.13 -28.90
N HIS A 308 11.53 -7.21 -28.53
CA HIS A 308 10.89 -7.07 -27.20
C HIS A 308 10.52 -8.38 -26.49
N ARG A 309 10.22 -9.47 -27.22
CA ARG A 309 9.95 -10.81 -26.67
C ARG A 309 11.03 -11.32 -25.72
N MET A 310 12.28 -10.86 -25.87
CA MET A 310 13.39 -11.23 -24.96
C MET A 310 13.13 -10.82 -23.50
N PHE A 311 12.32 -9.78 -23.27
CA PHE A 311 11.95 -9.31 -21.93
C PHE A 311 10.69 -10.01 -21.38
N CYS A 312 10.15 -11.00 -22.08
CA CYS A 312 8.88 -11.65 -21.76
C CYS A 312 9.07 -13.13 -21.43
N SER A 313 8.08 -13.74 -20.74
CA SER A 313 8.00 -15.20 -20.60
C SER A 313 7.57 -15.85 -21.91
N GLU A 314 7.99 -17.10 -22.12
CA GLU A 314 7.61 -17.88 -23.32
C GLU A 314 6.10 -18.04 -23.45
N GLU A 315 5.41 -18.31 -22.33
CA GLU A 315 3.96 -18.40 -22.26
C GLU A 315 3.30 -17.12 -22.79
N PHE A 316 3.73 -15.94 -22.30
CA PHE A 316 3.17 -14.67 -22.76
C PHE A 316 3.46 -14.42 -24.23
N VAL A 317 4.67 -14.69 -24.72
CA VAL A 317 5.04 -14.50 -26.13
C VAL A 317 4.18 -15.36 -27.06
N SER A 318 3.76 -16.55 -26.61
CA SER A 318 2.88 -17.46 -27.37
C SER A 318 1.40 -17.05 -27.35
N SER A 319 1.02 -16.10 -26.50
CA SER A 319 -0.37 -15.72 -26.26
C SER A 319 -0.97 -14.86 -27.38
N LEU A 320 -2.31 -14.81 -27.45
CA LEU A 320 -3.02 -13.90 -28.36
C LEU A 320 -2.79 -12.43 -27.96
N GLN A 321 -2.74 -12.16 -26.66
CA GLN A 321 -2.55 -10.84 -26.08
C GLN A 321 -1.24 -10.19 -26.54
N TYR A 322 -0.17 -10.98 -26.67
CA TYR A 322 1.13 -10.46 -27.16
C TYR A 322 1.06 -10.01 -28.62
N ARG A 323 0.30 -10.71 -29.46
CA ARG A 323 0.10 -10.32 -30.88
C ARG A 323 -0.78 -9.07 -30.98
N GLU A 324 -1.89 -9.05 -30.25
CA GLU A 324 -2.81 -7.90 -30.20
C GLU A 324 -2.11 -6.62 -29.74
N LEU A 325 -1.17 -6.71 -28.79
CA LEU A 325 -0.36 -5.58 -28.34
C LEU A 325 0.37 -4.89 -29.51
N TRP A 326 1.09 -5.64 -30.34
CA TRP A 326 1.87 -5.06 -31.44
C TRP A 326 0.98 -4.59 -32.60
N GLU A 327 -0.12 -5.28 -32.86
CA GLU A 327 -1.12 -4.81 -33.84
C GLU A 327 -1.76 -3.48 -33.41
N LYS A 328 -2.10 -3.35 -32.12
CA LYS A 328 -2.65 -2.13 -31.53
C LYS A 328 -1.66 -0.96 -31.64
N LEU A 329 -0.40 -1.19 -31.26
CA LEU A 329 0.66 -0.18 -31.37
C LEU A 329 0.94 0.23 -32.82
N GLY A 330 0.92 -0.72 -33.75
CA GLY A 330 1.09 -0.46 -35.18
C GLY A 330 -0.01 0.41 -35.80
N ARG A 331 -1.23 0.39 -35.23
CA ARG A 331 -2.33 1.30 -35.62
C ARG A 331 -2.24 2.69 -35.01
N GLY A 332 -1.25 2.96 -34.14
CA GLY A 332 -1.09 4.24 -33.46
C GLY A 332 -1.82 4.33 -32.12
N GLU A 333 -2.38 3.23 -31.61
CA GLU A 333 -3.02 3.20 -30.29
C GLU A 333 -2.00 2.90 -29.18
N TYR A 334 -2.04 3.61 -28.05
CA TYR A 334 -1.15 3.38 -26.92
C TYR A 334 -1.65 2.24 -26.01
N ASP A 335 -0.75 1.64 -25.21
CA ASP A 335 -1.09 0.61 -24.23
C ASP A 335 -0.45 0.87 -22.87
N ALA A 336 -1.22 0.75 -21.78
CA ALA A 336 -0.79 1.12 -20.43
C ALA A 336 -1.28 0.09 -19.41
N ASN A 337 -0.37 -0.53 -18.67
CA ASN A 337 -0.69 -1.53 -17.64
C ASN A 337 0.51 -1.81 -16.72
N GLU A 338 0.30 -2.67 -15.73
CA GLU A 338 1.36 -3.40 -15.05
C GLU A 338 1.70 -4.68 -15.79
N TYR A 339 2.99 -4.92 -16.00
CA TYR A 339 3.47 -6.04 -16.78
C TYR A 339 4.53 -6.82 -16.02
N LYS A 340 4.37 -8.14 -16.02
CA LYS A 340 5.44 -9.04 -15.63
C LYS A 340 6.42 -9.20 -16.78
N ARG A 341 7.70 -9.01 -16.51
CA ARG A 341 8.81 -9.11 -17.48
C ARG A 341 9.96 -9.90 -16.89
N LYS A 342 10.95 -10.20 -17.73
CA LYS A 342 12.13 -11.00 -17.40
C LYS A 342 13.40 -10.16 -17.60
N ARG A 343 14.28 -10.20 -16.60
CA ARG A 343 15.60 -9.58 -16.61
C ARG A 343 16.65 -10.49 -17.26
N LYS A 344 17.87 -9.98 -17.49
CA LYS A 344 18.99 -10.75 -18.05
C LYS A 344 19.34 -12.00 -17.24
N ASP A 345 19.32 -11.90 -15.91
CA ASP A 345 19.58 -13.02 -14.99
C ASP A 345 18.42 -14.04 -14.89
N GLY A 346 17.35 -13.80 -15.65
CA GLY A 346 16.16 -14.65 -15.68
C GLY A 346 15.16 -14.38 -14.56
N LYS A 347 15.46 -13.46 -13.61
CA LYS A 347 14.50 -13.07 -12.58
C LYS A 347 13.34 -12.30 -13.18
N GLU A 348 12.19 -12.48 -12.55
CA GLU A 348 10.97 -11.76 -12.91
C GLU A 348 11.01 -10.35 -12.32
N ILE A 349 10.40 -9.40 -13.04
CA ILE A 349 10.25 -8.01 -12.63
C ILE A 349 8.84 -7.55 -12.97
N TRP A 350 8.22 -6.78 -12.07
CA TRP A 350 6.97 -6.09 -12.36
C TRP A 350 7.26 -4.64 -12.72
N ILE A 351 6.77 -4.23 -13.89
CA ILE A 351 6.88 -2.85 -14.35
C ILE A 351 5.50 -2.24 -14.55
N GLN A 352 5.31 -1.00 -14.11
CA GLN A 352 4.20 -0.18 -14.58
C GLN A 352 4.70 0.55 -15.83
N ALA A 353 4.07 0.30 -16.99
CA ALA A 353 4.59 0.83 -18.25
C ALA A 353 3.50 1.34 -19.19
N THR A 354 3.91 2.28 -20.05
CA THR A 354 3.11 2.79 -21.17
C THR A 354 3.90 2.63 -22.47
N TYR A 355 3.26 2.14 -23.52
CA TYR A 355 3.81 2.02 -24.88
C TYR A 355 3.11 3.05 -25.75
N ASN A 356 3.85 4.02 -26.27
CA ASN A 356 3.31 5.19 -26.96
C ASN A 356 3.85 5.27 -28.39
N PRO A 357 3.00 5.10 -29.42
CA PRO A 357 3.40 5.33 -30.80
C PRO A 357 3.76 6.80 -31.05
N ILE A 358 4.87 7.03 -31.76
CA ILE A 358 5.31 8.36 -32.21
C ILE A 358 4.99 8.50 -33.69
N PHE A 359 4.38 9.63 -34.03
CA PHE A 359 3.88 9.93 -35.37
C PHE A 359 4.85 10.84 -36.13
N ASP A 360 4.91 10.66 -37.44
CA ASP A 360 5.58 11.58 -38.35
C ASP A 360 4.72 12.84 -38.63
N ALA A 361 5.23 13.75 -39.46
CA ALA A 361 4.54 14.98 -39.83
C ALA A 361 3.23 14.75 -40.61
N GLN A 362 3.03 13.55 -41.16
CA GLN A 362 1.83 13.13 -41.88
C GLN A 362 0.83 12.39 -40.97
N GLY A 363 1.14 12.23 -39.68
CA GLY A 363 0.29 11.55 -38.71
C GLY A 363 0.36 10.04 -38.79
N LYS A 364 1.39 9.46 -39.42
CA LYS A 364 1.61 8.01 -39.48
C LYS A 364 2.57 7.58 -38.36
N PRO A 365 2.26 6.53 -37.58
CA PRO A 365 3.18 6.02 -36.57
C PRO A 365 4.44 5.46 -37.24
N TYR A 366 5.63 5.76 -36.70
CA TYR A 366 6.90 5.27 -37.24
C TYR A 366 7.81 4.59 -36.21
N LYS A 367 7.60 4.83 -34.91
CA LYS A 367 8.29 4.14 -33.81
C LYS A 367 7.43 4.09 -32.55
N ILE A 368 7.80 3.27 -31.58
CA ILE A 368 7.12 3.15 -30.28
C ILE A 368 8.10 3.57 -29.18
N VAL A 369 7.68 4.46 -28.28
CA VAL A 369 8.44 4.81 -27.07
C VAL A 369 7.73 4.22 -25.86
N LYS A 370 8.45 3.43 -25.07
CA LYS A 370 7.97 2.86 -23.83
C LYS A 370 8.58 3.55 -22.64
N PHE A 371 7.74 3.99 -21.71
CA PHE A 371 8.12 4.45 -20.38
C PHE A 371 7.78 3.39 -19.35
N ALA A 372 8.70 3.11 -18.43
CA ALA A 372 8.51 2.09 -17.40
C ALA A 372 9.04 2.54 -16.04
N LEU A 373 8.34 2.11 -14.99
CA LEU A 373 8.74 2.19 -13.60
C LEU A 373 8.79 0.77 -13.03
N ASP A 374 9.85 0.43 -12.30
CA ASP A 374 9.91 -0.81 -11.53
C ASP A 374 9.01 -0.71 -10.30
N VAL A 375 8.05 -1.62 -10.19
CA VAL A 375 7.08 -1.70 -9.08
C VAL A 375 7.15 -3.04 -8.37
N THR A 376 8.25 -3.79 -8.55
CA THR A 376 8.41 -5.16 -8.02
C THR A 376 8.27 -5.20 -6.50
N GLU A 377 9.00 -4.36 -5.77
CA GLU A 377 8.96 -4.31 -4.30
C GLU A 377 7.56 -3.94 -3.77
N ALA A 378 6.91 -2.96 -4.39
CA ALA A 378 5.55 -2.56 -4.03
C ALA A 378 4.55 -3.70 -4.29
N LYS A 379 4.72 -4.45 -5.38
CA LYS A 379 3.87 -5.60 -5.72
C LYS A 379 4.07 -6.76 -4.76
N GLU A 380 5.32 -7.10 -4.44
CA GLU A 380 5.68 -8.17 -3.50
C GLU A 380 5.16 -7.86 -2.10
N THR A 381 5.37 -6.64 -1.60
CA THR A 381 4.82 -6.18 -0.32
C THR A 381 3.29 -6.30 -0.30
N SER A 382 2.61 -5.83 -1.35
CA SER A 382 1.15 -5.94 -1.44
C SER A 382 0.65 -7.40 -1.45
N VAL A 383 1.37 -8.30 -2.11
CA VAL A 383 1.06 -9.73 -2.12
C VAL A 383 1.30 -10.36 -0.74
N GLU A 384 2.41 -10.01 -0.09
CA GLU A 384 2.74 -10.49 1.25
C GLU A 384 1.71 -10.03 2.29
N ASP A 385 1.33 -8.76 2.28
CA ASP A 385 0.33 -8.19 3.18
C ASP A 385 -1.04 -8.85 3.00
N LYS A 386 -1.47 -9.05 1.74
CA LYS A 386 -2.67 -9.84 1.44
C LYS A 386 -2.53 -11.28 1.93
N GLY A 387 -1.35 -11.88 1.80
CA GLY A 387 -1.03 -13.20 2.31
C GLY A 387 -1.20 -13.30 3.83
N LYS A 388 -0.68 -12.31 4.57
CA LYS A 388 -0.80 -12.20 6.04
C LYS A 388 -2.27 -12.05 6.47
N VAL A 389 -3.02 -11.14 5.84
CA VAL A 389 -4.46 -10.95 6.13
C VAL A 389 -5.24 -12.24 5.86
N ASN A 390 -5.00 -12.89 4.72
CA ASN A 390 -5.67 -14.16 4.39
C ASN A 390 -5.30 -15.29 5.36
N ALA A 391 -4.07 -15.31 5.89
CA ALA A 391 -3.68 -16.30 6.89
C ALA A 391 -4.46 -16.11 8.20
N ILE A 392 -4.63 -14.86 8.66
CA ILE A 392 -5.43 -14.52 9.84
C ILE A 392 -6.91 -14.86 9.60
N ASP A 393 -7.45 -14.49 8.44
CA ASP A 393 -8.84 -14.76 8.07
C ASP A 393 -9.18 -16.26 8.11
N ARG A 394 -8.25 -17.12 7.65
CA ARG A 394 -8.44 -18.58 7.73
C ARG A 394 -8.36 -19.13 9.15
N ALA A 395 -7.56 -18.53 10.03
CA ALA A 395 -7.25 -19.07 11.36
C ALA A 395 -8.21 -18.58 12.45
N GLN A 396 -8.74 -17.36 12.35
CA GLN A 396 -9.53 -16.71 13.40
C GLN A 396 -10.92 -16.31 12.92
N ALA A 397 -11.83 -16.08 13.88
CA ALA A 397 -13.11 -15.45 13.60
C ALA A 397 -12.89 -13.94 13.42
N VAL A 398 -13.22 -13.41 12.25
CA VAL A 398 -13.06 -12.00 11.90
C VAL A 398 -14.40 -11.37 11.58
N ILE A 399 -14.64 -10.17 12.11
CA ILE A 399 -15.81 -9.35 11.81
C ILE A 399 -15.44 -7.88 11.81
N GLU A 400 -16.00 -7.14 10.87
CA GLU A 400 -15.78 -5.71 10.68
C GLU A 400 -17.03 -4.91 11.00
N PHE A 401 -16.83 -3.75 11.61
CA PHE A 401 -17.89 -2.81 11.94
C PHE A 401 -17.54 -1.41 11.41
N ASP A 402 -18.56 -0.63 11.07
CA ASP A 402 -18.40 0.82 10.96
C ASP A 402 -18.15 1.45 12.35
N MET A 403 -17.84 2.75 12.39
CA MET A 403 -17.60 3.46 13.65
C MET A 403 -18.85 3.61 14.53
N SER A 404 -20.04 3.32 14.02
CA SER A 404 -21.29 3.28 14.80
C SER A 404 -21.58 1.88 15.36
N GLY A 405 -20.74 0.88 15.05
CA GLY A 405 -20.89 -0.50 15.49
C GLY A 405 -21.82 -1.35 14.64
N ASN A 406 -22.15 -0.93 13.42
CA ASN A 406 -22.92 -1.72 12.46
C ASN A 406 -22.00 -2.65 11.66
N ILE A 407 -22.46 -3.87 11.41
CA ILE A 407 -21.67 -4.94 10.82
C ILE A 407 -21.50 -4.72 9.31
N LEU A 408 -20.24 -4.69 8.86
CA LEU A 408 -19.90 -4.52 7.44
C LEU A 408 -19.66 -5.87 6.75
N ALA A 409 -18.85 -6.72 7.38
CA ALA A 409 -18.44 -8.01 6.86
C ALA A 409 -18.09 -8.96 8.02
N ALA A 410 -18.20 -10.26 7.80
CA ALA A 410 -17.75 -11.28 8.74
C ALA A 410 -17.30 -12.52 7.96
N ASN A 411 -16.25 -13.18 8.45
CA ASN A 411 -15.71 -14.36 7.80
C ASN A 411 -16.43 -15.65 8.23
N ALA A 412 -16.13 -16.76 7.52
CA ALA A 412 -16.79 -18.04 7.75
C ALA A 412 -16.60 -18.57 9.19
N ASN A 413 -15.43 -18.33 9.80
CA ASN A 413 -15.14 -18.74 11.17
C ASN A 413 -16.06 -18.04 12.18
N PHE A 414 -16.25 -16.73 12.05
CA PHE A 414 -17.14 -15.96 12.91
C PHE A 414 -18.61 -16.39 12.75
N LEU A 415 -19.05 -16.51 11.50
CA LEU A 415 -20.41 -16.92 11.15
C LEU A 415 -20.73 -18.32 11.71
N LYS A 416 -19.80 -19.27 11.54
CA LYS A 416 -19.93 -20.63 12.08
C LYS A 416 -19.98 -20.64 13.60
N ALA A 417 -19.14 -19.87 14.29
CA ALA A 417 -19.09 -19.83 15.75
C ALA A 417 -20.39 -19.31 16.37
N LEU A 418 -21.03 -18.31 15.77
CA LEU A 418 -22.29 -17.73 16.29
C LEU A 418 -23.56 -18.23 15.60
N GLY A 419 -23.45 -19.10 14.59
CA GLY A 419 -24.59 -19.72 13.90
C GLY A 419 -25.38 -18.78 13.00
N TYR A 420 -24.77 -17.70 12.51
CA TYR A 420 -25.40 -16.73 11.60
C TYR A 420 -24.86 -16.88 10.18
N SER A 421 -25.63 -16.44 9.19
CA SER A 421 -25.14 -16.11 7.85
C SER A 421 -24.83 -14.60 7.75
N LEU A 422 -23.96 -14.20 6.82
CA LEU A 422 -23.63 -12.78 6.63
C LEU A 422 -24.86 -11.94 6.28
N GLN A 423 -25.78 -12.49 5.48
CA GLN A 423 -26.99 -11.79 5.05
C GLN A 423 -27.93 -11.45 6.23
N GLU A 424 -27.92 -12.26 7.28
CA GLU A 424 -28.75 -12.03 8.47
C GLU A 424 -28.21 -10.94 9.39
N ILE A 425 -26.89 -10.70 9.38
CA ILE A 425 -26.24 -9.80 10.33
C ILE A 425 -25.70 -8.51 9.70
N LYS A 426 -25.47 -8.47 8.39
CA LYS A 426 -24.91 -7.30 7.71
C LYS A 426 -25.84 -6.09 7.87
N GLY A 427 -25.27 -4.96 8.29
CA GLY A 427 -25.98 -3.73 8.59
C GLY A 427 -26.65 -3.68 9.97
N LEU A 428 -26.73 -4.81 10.69
CA LEU A 428 -27.20 -4.81 12.08
C LEU A 428 -26.07 -4.35 13.02
N HIS A 429 -26.46 -3.83 14.18
CA HIS A 429 -25.50 -3.38 15.18
C HIS A 429 -24.97 -4.56 16.01
N HIS A 430 -23.68 -4.53 16.36
CA HIS A 430 -22.98 -5.49 17.24
C HIS A 430 -23.76 -5.99 18.48
N ARG A 431 -24.68 -5.17 19.03
CA ARG A 431 -25.50 -5.50 20.21
C ARG A 431 -26.27 -6.81 20.09
N ILE A 432 -26.56 -7.27 18.88
CA ILE A 432 -27.26 -8.55 18.63
C ILE A 432 -26.50 -9.77 19.18
N PHE A 433 -25.19 -9.65 19.41
CA PHE A 433 -24.37 -10.72 19.97
C PHE A 433 -24.20 -10.62 21.49
N CYS A 434 -24.86 -9.68 22.15
CA CYS A 434 -24.66 -9.38 23.57
C CYS A 434 -25.93 -9.63 24.38
N GLU A 435 -25.79 -9.87 25.69
CA GLU A 435 -26.93 -9.90 26.61
C GLU A 435 -27.55 -8.50 26.74
N GLU A 436 -28.87 -8.44 26.87
CA GLU A 436 -29.60 -7.16 26.95
C GLU A 436 -29.16 -6.27 28.11
N GLU A 437 -28.85 -6.87 29.26
CA GLU A 437 -28.42 -6.14 30.45
C GLU A 437 -27.10 -5.40 30.20
N TYR A 438 -26.12 -6.07 29.59
CA TYR A 438 -24.83 -5.47 29.23
C TYR A 438 -24.99 -4.32 28.23
N VAL A 439 -25.84 -4.50 27.20
CA VAL A 439 -26.09 -3.47 26.18
C VAL A 439 -26.70 -2.19 26.78
N ARG A 440 -27.49 -2.30 27.85
CA ARG A 440 -28.08 -1.16 28.56
C ARG A 440 -27.09 -0.47 29.51
N GLY A 441 -25.97 -1.10 29.83
CA GLY A 441 -24.94 -0.58 30.74
C GLY A 441 -24.15 0.61 30.19
N THR A 442 -23.46 1.33 31.08
CA THR A 442 -22.50 2.38 30.70
C THR A 442 -21.27 1.79 30.01
N GLU A 443 -20.80 0.63 30.47
CA GLU A 443 -19.63 -0.07 29.92
C GLU A 443 -19.72 -0.31 28.42
N TYR A 444 -20.89 -0.72 27.91
CA TYR A 444 -21.09 -0.94 26.48
C TYR A 444 -20.98 0.34 25.65
N ARG A 445 -21.41 1.48 26.21
CA ARG A 445 -21.30 2.80 25.56
C ARG A 445 -19.88 3.32 25.58
N GLU A 446 -19.20 3.19 26.71
CA GLU A 446 -17.78 3.56 26.87
C GLU A 446 -16.89 2.72 25.94
N PHE A 447 -17.19 1.43 25.78
CA PHE A 447 -16.51 0.54 24.85
C PHE A 447 -16.53 1.05 23.40
N TRP A 448 -17.69 1.41 22.87
CA TRP A 448 -17.79 1.96 21.50
C TRP A 448 -17.23 3.38 21.41
N HIS A 449 -17.35 4.19 22.47
CA HIS A 449 -16.73 5.51 22.52
C HIS A 449 -15.19 5.43 22.45
N GLY A 450 -14.57 4.52 23.21
CA GLY A 450 -13.13 4.28 23.20
C GLY A 450 -12.61 3.83 21.83
N LEU A 451 -13.30 2.88 21.20
CA LEU A 451 -13.02 2.48 19.81
C LEU A 451 -13.13 3.67 18.84
N GLY A 452 -14.10 4.56 19.06
CA GLY A 452 -14.27 5.83 18.36
C GLY A 452 -13.06 6.77 18.45
N GLN A 453 -12.34 6.75 19.58
CA GLN A 453 -11.12 7.52 19.80
C GLN A 453 -9.84 6.82 19.34
N GLY A 454 -9.96 5.62 18.75
CA GLY A 454 -8.82 4.82 18.31
C GLY A 454 -8.25 3.87 19.37
N GLU A 455 -8.85 3.77 20.57
CA GLU A 455 -8.43 2.80 21.58
C GLU A 455 -8.83 1.38 21.17
N PHE A 456 -7.89 0.44 21.16
CA PHE A 456 -8.22 -0.97 21.00
C PHE A 456 -8.69 -1.60 22.33
N HIS A 457 -9.55 -2.61 22.24
CA HIS A 457 -10.03 -3.34 23.42
C HIS A 457 -9.80 -4.84 23.26
N SER A 458 -9.13 -5.45 24.23
CA SER A 458 -8.83 -6.88 24.26
C SER A 458 -9.35 -7.53 25.54
N GLY A 459 -9.90 -8.73 25.44
CA GLY A 459 -10.43 -9.45 26.61
C GLY A 459 -11.17 -10.73 26.28
N ARG A 460 -11.71 -11.36 27.33
CA ARG A 460 -12.65 -12.48 27.23
C ARG A 460 -14.06 -11.93 27.30
N PHE A 461 -14.87 -12.26 26.31
CA PHE A 461 -16.22 -11.76 26.18
C PHE A 461 -17.19 -12.90 25.98
N MET A 462 -18.29 -12.87 26.73
CA MET A 462 -19.42 -13.76 26.46
C MET A 462 -20.31 -13.13 25.38
N ARG A 463 -20.68 -13.93 24.38
CA ARG A 463 -21.57 -13.56 23.29
C ARG A 463 -22.70 -14.57 23.17
N VAL A 464 -23.83 -14.11 22.66
CA VAL A 464 -25.02 -14.93 22.44
C VAL A 464 -25.10 -15.26 20.94
N SER A 465 -25.17 -16.55 20.63
CA SER A 465 -25.37 -17.06 19.28
C SER A 465 -26.82 -16.89 18.81
N LYS A 466 -27.08 -17.15 17.53
CA LYS A 466 -28.43 -17.16 16.95
C LYS A 466 -29.44 -18.01 17.73
N TYR A 467 -28.96 -19.11 18.32
CA TYR A 467 -29.79 -20.08 19.03
C TYR A 467 -29.83 -19.85 20.55
N GLY A 468 -29.34 -18.69 21.02
CA GLY A 468 -29.33 -18.35 22.45
C GLY A 468 -28.20 -19.01 23.24
N GLN A 469 -27.29 -19.75 22.60
CA GLN A 469 -26.15 -20.36 23.28
C GLN A 469 -25.12 -19.29 23.67
N LYS A 470 -24.58 -19.43 24.88
CA LYS A 470 -23.49 -18.58 25.39
C LYS A 470 -22.16 -19.08 24.83
N ILE A 471 -21.49 -18.24 24.06
CA ILE A 471 -20.19 -18.50 23.43
C ILE A 471 -19.18 -17.56 24.07
N TRP A 472 -18.12 -18.09 24.64
CA TRP A 472 -17.01 -17.29 25.15
C TRP A 472 -15.97 -17.10 24.05
N ILE A 473 -15.60 -15.85 23.79
CA ILE A 473 -14.56 -15.51 22.83
C ILE A 473 -13.44 -14.75 23.52
N GLN A 474 -12.20 -15.09 23.20
CA GLN A 474 -11.07 -14.19 23.43
C GLN A 474 -10.94 -13.34 22.18
N ALA A 475 -11.13 -12.03 22.32
CA ALA A 475 -11.20 -11.14 21.17
C ALA A 475 -10.45 -9.84 21.39
N THR A 476 -9.99 -9.26 20.29
CA THR A 476 -9.41 -7.93 20.22
C THR A 476 -10.14 -7.12 19.17
N TYR A 477 -10.72 -6.00 19.57
CA TYR A 477 -11.38 -5.01 18.72
C TYR A 477 -10.37 -3.91 18.43
N SER A 478 -9.99 -3.77 17.16
CA SER A 478 -8.92 -2.88 16.72
C SER A 478 -9.47 -1.87 15.71
N PRO A 479 -9.47 -0.56 16.02
CA PRO A 479 -9.77 0.47 15.05
C PRO A 479 -8.75 0.49 13.90
N ILE A 480 -9.23 0.69 12.68
CA ILE A 480 -8.43 0.87 11.48
C ILE A 480 -8.49 2.34 11.08
N PHE A 481 -7.32 2.90 10.81
CA PHE A 481 -7.13 4.31 10.52
C PHE A 481 -7.04 4.55 9.00
N ASP A 482 -7.52 5.70 8.56
CA ASP A 482 -7.34 6.17 7.18
C ASP A 482 -5.98 6.87 7.00
N HIS A 483 -5.74 7.42 5.81
CA HIS A 483 -4.52 8.16 5.47
C HIS A 483 -4.29 9.43 6.31
N ASP A 484 -5.33 9.99 6.96
CA ASP A 484 -5.23 11.15 7.84
C ASP A 484 -5.04 10.74 9.31
N GLY A 485 -4.97 9.44 9.58
CA GLY A 485 -4.81 8.90 10.94
C GLY A 485 -6.11 8.92 11.75
N LEU A 486 -7.27 9.01 11.10
CA LEU A 486 -8.58 8.97 11.75
C LEU A 486 -9.18 7.56 11.71
N PRO A 487 -9.72 7.03 12.82
CA PRO A 487 -10.43 5.75 12.83
C PRO A 487 -11.67 5.78 11.92
N PHE A 488 -11.76 4.86 10.96
CA PHE A 488 -12.91 4.79 10.03
C PHE A 488 -13.69 3.46 10.08
N LYS A 489 -13.10 2.40 10.63
CA LYS A 489 -13.78 1.13 10.90
C LYS A 489 -13.13 0.37 12.05
N VAL A 490 -13.80 -0.63 12.59
CA VAL A 490 -13.26 -1.52 13.62
C VAL A 490 -13.19 -2.95 13.09
N VAL A 491 -12.04 -3.61 13.22
CA VAL A 491 -11.87 -5.03 12.93
C VAL A 491 -11.72 -5.79 14.23
N LYS A 492 -12.52 -6.83 14.43
CA LYS A 492 -12.41 -7.74 15.56
C LYS A 492 -11.84 -9.07 15.12
N PHE A 493 -10.77 -9.49 15.79
CA PHE A 493 -10.24 -10.84 15.73
C PHE A 493 -10.67 -11.60 16.98
N ALA A 494 -11.19 -12.80 16.82
CA ALA A 494 -11.73 -13.60 17.92
C ALA A 494 -11.36 -15.07 17.79
N THR A 495 -11.18 -15.72 18.94
CA THR A 495 -11.04 -17.16 19.08
C THR A 495 -12.11 -17.66 20.03
N ASP A 496 -12.83 -18.72 19.67
CA ASP A 496 -13.79 -19.37 20.54
C ASP A 496 -13.05 -20.14 21.64
N ILE A 497 -13.28 -19.74 22.89
CA ILE A 497 -12.69 -20.32 24.10
C ILE A 497 -13.78 -20.92 25.00
N THR A 498 -14.98 -21.18 24.48
CA THR A 498 -16.13 -21.70 25.26
C THR A 498 -15.75 -22.96 26.02
N ARG A 499 -15.16 -23.94 25.33
CA ARG A 499 -14.68 -25.19 25.96
C ARG A 499 -13.65 -24.95 27.06
N GLN A 500 -12.79 -23.94 26.90
CA GLN A 500 -11.79 -23.60 27.90
C GLN A 500 -12.46 -23.03 29.15
N VAL A 501 -13.39 -22.08 29.01
CA VAL A 501 -14.12 -21.49 30.13
C VAL A 501 -14.99 -22.54 30.85
N GLU A 502 -15.67 -23.41 30.11
CA GLU A 502 -16.44 -24.52 30.68
C GLU A 502 -15.55 -25.49 31.48
N MET A 503 -14.36 -25.80 30.97
CA MET A 503 -13.38 -26.63 31.67
C MET A 503 -12.86 -25.96 32.94
N GLU A 504 -12.55 -24.65 32.88
CA GLU A 504 -12.14 -23.84 34.04
C GLU A 504 -13.22 -23.87 35.14
N GLN A 505 -14.49 -23.62 34.77
CA GLN A 505 -15.63 -23.68 35.70
C GLN A 505 -15.84 -25.08 36.29
N ALA A 506 -15.71 -26.12 35.47
CA ALA A 506 -15.84 -27.51 35.93
C ALA A 506 -14.73 -27.90 36.92
N ILE A 507 -13.49 -27.45 36.71
CA ILE A 507 -12.37 -27.65 37.64
C ILE A 507 -12.65 -26.93 38.95
N GLU A 508 -13.13 -25.69 38.92
CA GLU A 508 -13.46 -24.94 40.13
C GLU A 508 -14.55 -25.63 40.95
N ALA A 509 -15.64 -26.05 40.31
CA ALA A 509 -16.73 -26.77 40.95
C ALA A 509 -16.25 -28.10 41.58
N LYS A 510 -15.44 -28.88 40.86
CA LYS A 510 -14.86 -30.13 41.36
C LYS A 510 -13.89 -29.91 42.53
N THR A 511 -13.08 -28.85 42.48
CA THR A 511 -12.15 -28.50 43.56
C THR A 511 -12.90 -28.15 44.84
N ARG A 512 -14.01 -27.39 44.73
CA ARG A 512 -14.89 -27.08 45.86
C ARG A 512 -15.51 -28.33 46.48
N ALA A 513 -16.09 -29.21 45.65
CA ALA A 513 -16.67 -30.47 46.10
C ALA A 513 -15.63 -31.40 46.76
N MET A 514 -14.39 -31.39 46.27
CA MET A 514 -13.28 -32.13 46.85
C MET A 514 -12.92 -31.59 48.24
N GLY A 515 -12.90 -30.26 48.43
CA GLY A 515 -12.70 -29.64 49.74
C GLY A 515 -13.78 -30.02 50.77
N GLU A 516 -15.05 -30.02 50.37
CA GLU A 516 -16.16 -30.47 51.23
C GLU A 516 -16.02 -31.95 51.62
N SER A 517 -15.60 -32.80 50.67
CA SER A 517 -15.40 -34.24 50.92
C SER A 517 -14.25 -34.52 51.89
N VAL A 518 -13.13 -33.81 51.77
CA VAL A 518 -12.00 -33.93 52.71
C VAL A 518 -12.37 -33.45 54.10
N LYS A 519 -13.13 -32.35 54.22
CA LYS A 519 -13.64 -31.89 55.50
C LYS A 519 -14.55 -32.91 56.17
N ALA A 520 -15.44 -33.56 55.42
CA ALA A 520 -16.26 -34.66 55.93
C ALA A 520 -15.41 -35.86 56.40
N LEU A 521 -14.37 -36.21 55.64
CA LEU A 521 -13.41 -37.26 56.02
C LEU A 521 -12.67 -36.93 57.33
N MET A 522 -12.20 -35.70 57.51
CA MET A 522 -11.53 -35.28 58.76
C MET A 522 -12.44 -35.36 59.98
N ASN A 523 -13.73 -35.00 59.83
CA ASN A 523 -14.71 -35.17 60.91
C ASN A 523 -14.90 -36.65 61.27
N ALA A 524 -14.97 -37.54 60.26
CA ALA A 524 -15.07 -38.97 60.48
C ALA A 524 -13.82 -39.55 61.17
N ILE A 525 -12.62 -39.13 60.76
CA ILE A 525 -11.35 -39.53 61.39
C ILE A 525 -11.32 -39.10 62.87
N SER A 526 -11.69 -37.85 63.17
CA SER A 526 -11.78 -37.35 64.55
C SER A 526 -12.76 -38.17 65.40
N TYR A 527 -13.90 -38.54 64.81
CA TYR A 527 -14.89 -39.40 65.49
C TYR A 527 -14.34 -40.80 65.78
N VAL A 528 -13.61 -41.40 64.84
CA VAL A 528 -12.96 -42.70 65.04
C VAL A 528 -11.91 -42.61 66.14
N ALA A 529 -11.08 -41.56 66.16
CA ALA A 529 -10.06 -41.34 67.19
C ALA A 529 -10.69 -41.26 68.60
N GLN A 530 -11.76 -40.46 68.75
CA GLN A 530 -12.49 -40.36 70.03
C GLN A 530 -13.13 -41.70 70.44
N SER A 531 -13.64 -42.45 69.46
CA SER A 531 -14.24 -43.78 69.71
C SER A 531 -13.18 -44.79 70.15
N THR A 532 -11.97 -44.76 69.58
CA THR A 532 -10.86 -45.62 70.01
C THR A 532 -10.36 -45.28 71.41
N ASP A 533 -10.31 -44.00 71.80
CA ASP A 533 -9.95 -43.62 73.17
C ASP A 533 -10.96 -44.19 74.18
N THR A 534 -12.25 -44.06 73.87
CA THR A 534 -13.34 -44.59 74.69
C THR A 534 -13.28 -46.12 74.79
N ALA A 535 -13.01 -46.81 73.67
CA ALA A 535 -12.87 -48.26 73.64
C ALA A 535 -11.64 -48.74 74.42
N THR A 536 -10.54 -48.00 74.38
CA THR A 536 -9.32 -48.31 75.15
C THR A 536 -9.58 -48.25 76.65
N GLU A 537 -10.30 -47.21 77.10
CA GLU A 537 -10.65 -47.07 78.51
C GLU A 537 -11.62 -48.17 78.97
N LEU A 538 -12.61 -48.50 78.15
CA LEU A 538 -13.54 -49.59 78.45
C LEU A 538 -12.83 -50.96 78.53
N ALA A 539 -11.89 -51.21 77.62
CA ALA A 539 -11.04 -52.41 77.65
C ALA A 539 -10.20 -52.44 78.95
N ARG A 540 -9.59 -51.32 79.34
CA ARG A 540 -8.82 -51.22 80.58
C ARG A 540 -9.68 -51.57 81.80
N LEU A 541 -10.86 -50.97 81.93
CA LEU A 541 -11.80 -51.23 83.02
C LEU A 541 -12.27 -52.70 83.05
N THR A 542 -12.58 -53.27 81.88
CA THR A 542 -13.01 -54.68 81.77
C THR A 542 -11.91 -55.63 82.23
N ARG A 543 -10.65 -55.37 81.87
CA ARG A 543 -9.50 -56.15 82.31
C ARG A 543 -9.32 -56.09 83.83
N GLU A 544 -9.46 -54.91 84.43
CA GLU A 544 -9.35 -54.72 85.89
C GLU A 544 -10.45 -55.47 86.63
N GLN A 545 -11.70 -55.38 86.15
CA GLN A 545 -12.83 -56.12 86.72
C GLN A 545 -12.64 -57.63 86.61
N ALA A 546 -12.19 -58.13 85.45
CA ALA A 546 -11.92 -59.55 85.25
C ALA A 546 -10.78 -60.06 86.15
N SER A 547 -9.69 -59.29 86.27
CA SER A 547 -8.58 -59.63 87.17
C SER A 547 -9.02 -59.66 88.64
N SER A 548 -9.85 -58.71 89.06
CA SER A 548 -10.43 -58.69 90.42
C SER A 548 -11.40 -59.85 90.65
N GLY A 549 -12.20 -60.21 89.64
CA GLY A 549 -13.09 -61.38 89.65
C GLY A 549 -12.31 -62.68 89.84
N SER A 550 -11.24 -62.87 89.06
CA SER A 550 -10.33 -64.01 89.19
C SER A 550 -9.74 -64.11 90.60
N GLN A 551 -9.25 -63.00 91.15
CA GLN A 551 -8.68 -62.98 92.49
C GLN A 551 -9.72 -63.30 93.58
N THR A 552 -10.98 -62.90 93.38
CA THR A 552 -12.08 -63.22 94.30
C THR A 552 -12.40 -64.71 94.29
N LEU A 553 -12.36 -65.36 93.11
CA LEU A 553 -12.56 -66.80 93.00
C LEU A 553 -11.43 -67.62 93.62
N VAL A 554 -10.18 -67.17 93.50
CA VAL A 554 -9.05 -67.78 94.21
C VAL A 554 -9.31 -67.76 95.72
N LYS A 555 -9.70 -66.61 96.28
CA LYS A 555 -10.05 -66.50 97.71
C LYS A 555 -11.25 -67.38 98.11
N ALA A 556 -12.24 -67.53 97.23
CA ALA A 556 -13.38 -68.41 97.47
C ALA A 556 -12.97 -69.89 97.51
N SER A 557 -12.06 -70.29 96.61
CA SER A 557 -11.48 -71.64 96.59
C SER A 557 -10.64 -71.92 97.85
N ASP A 558 -9.80 -70.96 98.27
CA ASP A 558 -9.04 -71.07 99.53
C ASP A 558 -9.97 -71.25 100.74
N ALA A 559 -11.08 -70.50 100.79
CA ALA A 559 -12.08 -70.63 101.85
C ALA A 559 -12.79 -71.99 101.82
N MET A 560 -13.11 -72.51 100.63
CA MET A 560 -13.67 -73.84 100.46
C MET A 560 -12.71 -74.94 100.94
N ASP A 561 -11.42 -74.84 100.62
CA ASP A 561 -10.39 -75.76 101.11
C ASP A 561 -10.28 -75.77 102.65
N MET A 562 -10.41 -74.59 103.29
CA MET A 562 -10.45 -74.52 104.75
C MET A 562 -11.69 -75.21 105.33
N ILE A 563 -12.86 -75.08 104.68
CA ILE A 563 -14.08 -75.76 105.12
C ILE A 563 -13.93 -77.28 104.91
N ALA A 564 -13.33 -77.73 103.80
CA ALA A 564 -13.08 -79.16 103.55
C ALA A 564 -12.20 -79.77 104.65
N LYS A 565 -11.08 -79.11 104.99
CA LYS A 565 -10.22 -79.53 106.12
C LYS A 565 -10.95 -79.56 107.46
N SER A 566 -11.85 -78.59 107.69
CA SER A 566 -12.66 -78.54 108.91
C SER A 566 -13.67 -79.70 108.96
N ALA A 567 -14.27 -80.05 107.82
CA ALA A 567 -15.22 -81.17 107.70
C ALA A 567 -14.52 -82.52 107.92
N GLU A 568 -13.30 -82.71 107.40
CA GLU A 568 -12.47 -83.88 107.68
C GLU A 568 -12.19 -84.03 109.19
N GLY A 569 -11.80 -82.94 109.86
CA GLY A 569 -11.61 -82.94 111.31
C GLY A 569 -12.90 -83.28 112.10
N ILE A 570 -14.08 -82.88 111.60
CA ILE A 570 -15.36 -83.28 112.21
C ILE A 570 -15.62 -84.78 111.99
N GLN A 571 -15.28 -85.32 110.82
CA GLN A 571 -15.43 -86.73 110.52
C GLN A 571 -14.63 -87.61 111.49
N ASP A 572 -13.39 -87.21 111.82
CA ASP A 572 -12.55 -87.88 112.82
C ASP A 572 -13.21 -87.88 114.21
N ILE A 573 -13.76 -86.73 114.63
CA ILE A 573 -14.48 -86.61 115.92
C ILE A 573 -15.71 -87.54 115.94
N ILE A 574 -16.47 -87.57 114.85
CA ILE A 574 -17.66 -88.41 114.69
C ILE A 574 -17.28 -89.89 114.75
N GLN A 575 -16.15 -90.29 114.16
CA GLN A 575 -15.64 -91.66 114.28
C GLN A 575 -15.35 -92.03 115.74
N VAL A 576 -14.64 -91.17 116.48
CA VAL A 576 -14.38 -91.36 117.91
C VAL A 576 -15.68 -91.46 118.73
N ILE A 577 -16.67 -90.60 118.45
CA ILE A 577 -17.97 -90.67 119.14
C ILE A 577 -18.70 -91.98 118.81
N SER A 578 -18.61 -92.47 117.57
CA SER A 578 -19.20 -93.75 117.17
C SER A 578 -18.58 -94.93 117.92
N GLU A 579 -17.25 -94.91 118.05
CA GLU A 579 -16.50 -95.90 118.83
C GLU A 579 -16.87 -95.86 120.32
N ILE A 580 -16.95 -94.66 120.91
CA ILE A 580 -17.40 -94.46 122.30
C ILE A 580 -18.83 -94.98 122.47
N ALA A 581 -19.75 -94.67 121.56
CA ALA A 581 -21.12 -95.16 121.61
C ALA A 581 -21.17 -96.70 121.53
N SER A 582 -20.37 -97.31 120.65
CA SER A 582 -20.26 -98.78 120.55
C SER A 582 -19.69 -99.41 121.83
N GLN A 583 -18.64 -98.83 122.41
CA GLN A 583 -18.07 -99.28 123.68
C GLN A 583 -19.06 -99.12 124.84
N THR A 584 -19.77 -97.99 124.89
CA THR A 584 -20.80 -97.71 125.90
C THR A 584 -21.94 -98.72 125.78
N ASN A 585 -22.35 -99.06 124.56
CA ASN A 585 -23.36 -100.09 124.29
C ASN A 585 -22.91 -101.47 124.80
N MET A 586 -21.65 -101.84 124.58
CA MET A 586 -21.08 -103.10 125.08
C MET A 586 -20.94 -103.12 126.61
N LEU A 587 -20.53 -102.02 127.23
CA LEU A 587 -20.47 -101.87 128.68
C LEU A 587 -21.87 -101.97 129.32
N ALA A 588 -22.85 -101.28 128.73
CA ALA A 588 -24.24 -101.34 129.16
C ALA A 588 -24.83 -102.76 129.00
N PHE A 589 -24.49 -103.46 127.91
CA PHE A 589 -24.88 -104.86 127.70
C PHE A 589 -24.26 -105.79 128.76
N ASN A 590 -22.97 -105.63 129.05
CA ASN A 590 -22.30 -106.40 130.11
C ASN A 590 -22.90 -106.09 131.49
N ALA A 591 -23.22 -104.82 131.78
CA ALA A 591 -23.88 -104.41 133.02
C ALA A 591 -25.31 -104.98 133.13
N ALA A 592 -26.06 -105.05 132.03
CA ALA A 592 -27.39 -105.67 132.00
C ALA A 592 -27.31 -107.19 132.26
N ILE A 593 -26.30 -107.89 131.72
CA ILE A 593 -26.04 -109.30 132.03
C ILE A 593 -25.74 -109.49 133.52
N GLU A 594 -24.85 -108.68 134.10
CA GLU A 594 -24.46 -108.82 135.50
C GLU A 594 -25.61 -108.44 136.45
N ALA A 595 -26.42 -107.45 136.08
CA ALA A 595 -27.67 -107.10 136.77
C ALA A 595 -28.70 -108.25 136.73
N ALA A 596 -28.83 -108.96 135.60
CA ALA A 596 -29.67 -110.15 135.51
C ALA A 596 -29.13 -111.31 136.36
N ARG A 597 -27.79 -111.41 136.51
CA ARG A 597 -27.10 -112.41 137.33
C ARG A 597 -27.27 -112.20 138.84
N ALA A 598 -27.44 -110.95 139.27
CA ALA A 598 -27.61 -110.55 140.67
C ALA A 598 -29.05 -110.73 141.24
N GLY A 599 -30.01 -111.19 140.44
CA GLY A 599 -31.38 -111.49 140.90
C GLY A 599 -32.15 -110.26 141.42
N GLU A 600 -32.89 -110.38 142.52
CA GLU A 600 -33.70 -109.27 143.07
C GLU A 600 -32.88 -108.02 143.45
N HIS A 601 -31.60 -108.19 143.80
CA HIS A 601 -30.70 -107.08 144.14
C HIS A 601 -30.21 -106.28 142.91
N GLY A 602 -30.39 -106.81 141.69
CA GLY A 602 -29.94 -106.19 140.43
C GLY A 602 -31.01 -105.37 139.69
N LEU A 603 -32.26 -105.35 140.18
CA LEU A 603 -33.41 -104.73 139.47
C LEU A 603 -33.20 -103.25 139.12
N GLY A 604 -32.64 -102.45 140.04
CA GLY A 604 -32.34 -101.03 139.79
C GLY A 604 -31.19 -100.81 138.81
N PHE A 605 -30.17 -101.67 138.85
CA PHE A 605 -29.02 -101.62 137.92
C PHE A 605 -29.41 -102.02 136.49
N SER A 606 -30.34 -102.97 136.33
CA SER A 606 -30.85 -103.40 135.02
C SER A 606 -31.53 -102.26 134.26
N VAL A 607 -32.36 -101.46 134.94
CA VAL A 607 -33.03 -100.29 134.33
C VAL A 607 -32.03 -99.24 133.86
N VAL A 608 -31.01 -98.95 134.68
CA VAL A 608 -29.94 -98.00 134.32
C VAL A 608 -29.13 -98.53 133.14
N ALA A 609 -28.77 -99.82 133.13
CA ALA A 609 -28.04 -100.44 132.03
C ALA A 609 -28.83 -100.38 130.71
N ASP A 610 -30.13 -100.67 130.73
CA ASP A 610 -30.99 -100.56 129.54
C ASP A 610 -31.13 -99.12 129.04
N GLU A 611 -31.19 -98.13 129.95
CA GLU A 611 -31.27 -96.71 129.56
C GLU A 611 -29.94 -96.22 128.96
N VAL A 612 -28.79 -96.62 129.52
CA VAL A 612 -27.47 -96.35 128.94
C VAL A 612 -27.30 -97.03 127.59
N ARG A 613 -27.83 -98.26 127.42
CA ARG A 613 -27.82 -98.97 126.13
C ARG A 613 -28.63 -98.23 125.07
N LYS A 614 -29.87 -97.83 125.39
CA LYS A 614 -30.71 -97.03 124.48
C LYS A 614 -30.08 -95.68 124.14
N LEU A 615 -29.41 -95.04 125.09
CA LEU A 615 -28.67 -93.79 124.87
C LEU A 615 -27.52 -94.02 123.90
N ALA A 616 -26.71 -95.08 124.10
CA ALA A 616 -25.63 -95.46 123.20
C ALA A 616 -26.12 -95.79 121.77
N GLU A 617 -27.24 -96.52 121.63
CA GLU A 617 -27.88 -96.78 120.33
C GLU A 617 -28.41 -95.50 119.66
N LYS A 618 -28.96 -94.55 120.43
CA LYS A 618 -29.39 -93.24 119.92
C LYS A 618 -28.19 -92.40 119.48
N SER A 619 -27.11 -92.36 120.27
CA SER A 619 -25.88 -91.67 119.92
C SER A 619 -25.26 -92.26 118.66
N SER A 620 -25.13 -93.58 118.55
CA SER A 620 -24.61 -94.24 117.35
C SER A 620 -25.43 -93.88 116.08
N ARG A 621 -26.76 -93.86 116.18
CA ARG A 621 -27.64 -93.43 115.07
C ARG A 621 -27.43 -91.96 114.71
N ALA A 622 -27.40 -91.06 115.70
CA ALA A 622 -27.16 -89.63 115.46
C ALA A 622 -25.78 -89.40 114.82
N THR A 623 -24.74 -90.10 115.27
CA THR A 623 -23.39 -90.04 114.70
C THR A 623 -23.36 -90.54 113.26
N LYS A 624 -24.11 -91.59 112.90
CA LYS A 624 -24.24 -92.05 111.49
C LYS A 624 -24.90 -91.01 110.59
N GLU A 625 -25.96 -90.35 111.06
CA GLU A 625 -26.63 -89.28 110.31
C GLU A 625 -25.72 -88.05 110.14
N ILE A 626 -24.98 -87.66 111.18
CA ILE A 626 -24.00 -86.56 111.08
C ILE A 626 -22.88 -86.94 110.11
N ASN A 627 -22.37 -88.17 110.15
CA ASN A 627 -21.36 -88.64 109.21
C ASN A 627 -21.84 -88.52 107.75
N LYS A 628 -23.09 -88.91 107.49
CA LYS A 628 -23.70 -88.75 106.16
C LYS A 628 -23.75 -87.28 105.73
N LEU A 629 -24.20 -86.37 106.60
CA LEU A 629 -24.26 -84.93 106.31
C LEU A 629 -22.87 -84.33 106.08
N ILE A 630 -21.83 -84.80 106.79
CA ILE A 630 -20.45 -84.36 106.60
C ILE A 630 -19.90 -84.84 105.24
N LEU A 631 -20.13 -86.09 104.86
CA LEU A 631 -19.76 -86.60 103.54
C LEU A 631 -20.46 -85.83 102.41
N GLU A 632 -21.75 -85.52 102.57
CA GLU A 632 -22.47 -84.65 101.63
C GLU A 632 -21.87 -83.23 101.59
N THR A 633 -21.41 -82.70 102.72
CA THR A 633 -20.77 -81.38 102.81
C THR A 633 -19.42 -81.36 102.08
N VAL A 634 -18.57 -82.37 102.27
CA VAL A 634 -17.30 -82.52 101.54
C VAL A 634 -17.54 -82.57 100.04
N SER A 635 -18.50 -83.39 99.58
CA SER A 635 -18.85 -83.48 98.15
C SER A 635 -19.34 -82.15 97.57
N ARG A 636 -20.16 -81.39 98.31
CA ARG A 636 -20.61 -80.05 97.88
C ARG A 636 -19.45 -79.04 97.79
N ILE A 637 -18.47 -79.14 98.69
CA ILE A 637 -17.28 -78.28 98.67
C ILE A 637 -16.39 -78.61 97.48
N GLU A 638 -16.14 -79.89 97.18
CA GLU A 638 -15.39 -80.30 96.00
C GLU A 638 -16.03 -79.76 94.71
N SER A 639 -17.35 -79.91 94.58
CA SER A 639 -18.10 -79.35 93.45
C SER A 639 -18.01 -77.82 93.39
N GLY A 640 -18.09 -77.15 94.54
CA GLY A 640 -17.90 -75.70 94.63
C GLY A 640 -16.51 -75.25 94.18
N ASN A 641 -15.47 -75.99 94.56
CA ASN A 641 -14.09 -75.74 94.19
C ASN A 641 -13.87 -75.90 92.67
N GLU A 642 -14.47 -76.92 92.08
CA GLU A 642 -14.43 -77.14 90.62
C GLU A 642 -15.11 -75.99 89.86
N ILE A 643 -16.28 -75.55 90.33
CA ILE A 643 -16.98 -74.37 89.77
C ILE A 643 -16.13 -73.10 89.92
N SER A 644 -15.54 -72.86 91.09
CA SER A 644 -14.68 -71.70 91.33
C SER A 644 -13.45 -71.70 90.43
N ARG A 645 -12.82 -72.86 90.20
CA ARG A 645 -11.68 -73.02 89.30
C ARG A 645 -12.07 -72.75 87.85
N SER A 646 -13.16 -73.36 87.37
CA SER A 646 -13.66 -73.14 86.00
C SER A 646 -14.04 -71.69 85.76
N ALA A 647 -14.67 -71.03 86.73
CA ALA A 647 -14.97 -69.61 86.65
C ALA A 647 -13.68 -68.75 86.64
N GLY A 648 -12.62 -69.18 87.35
CA GLY A 648 -11.32 -68.52 87.33
C GLY A 648 -10.67 -68.57 85.95
N GLU A 649 -10.66 -69.74 85.31
CA GLU A 649 -10.19 -69.93 83.93
C GLU A 649 -10.98 -69.05 82.94
N ALA A 650 -12.31 -68.95 83.11
CA ALA A 650 -13.13 -68.06 82.29
C ALA A 650 -12.73 -66.58 82.44
N PHE A 651 -12.40 -66.11 83.65
CA PHE A 651 -11.88 -64.75 83.85
C PHE A 651 -10.49 -64.54 83.23
N GLU A 652 -9.59 -65.53 83.30
CA GLU A 652 -8.30 -65.46 82.60
C GLU A 652 -8.48 -65.36 81.07
N HIS A 653 -9.42 -66.11 80.50
CA HIS A 653 -9.79 -65.99 79.09
C HIS A 653 -10.31 -64.59 78.74
N ILE A 654 -11.12 -63.96 79.62
CA ILE A 654 -11.57 -62.57 79.44
C ILE A 654 -10.36 -61.62 79.44
N VAL A 655 -9.43 -61.75 80.39
CA VAL A 655 -8.22 -60.91 80.46
C VAL A 655 -7.41 -61.03 79.17
N ASN A 656 -7.19 -62.25 78.68
CA ASN A 656 -6.48 -62.50 77.42
C ASN A 656 -7.21 -61.91 76.20
N GLY A 657 -8.53 -62.09 76.10
CA GLY A 657 -9.34 -61.52 75.03
C GLY A 657 -9.34 -59.99 75.03
N VAL A 658 -9.36 -59.37 76.21
CA VAL A 658 -9.25 -57.92 76.36
C VAL A 658 -7.87 -57.41 75.93
N MET A 659 -6.78 -58.13 76.23
CA MET A 659 -5.44 -57.75 75.73
C MET A 659 -5.37 -57.74 74.21
N GLN A 660 -5.91 -58.76 73.55
CA GLN A 660 -5.99 -58.79 72.07
C GLN A 660 -6.85 -57.64 71.52
N THR A 661 -7.95 -57.33 72.21
CA THR A 661 -8.82 -56.19 71.85
C THR A 661 -8.06 -54.86 71.97
N THR A 662 -7.30 -54.65 73.04
CA THR A 662 -6.46 -53.46 73.22
C THR A 662 -5.41 -53.35 72.10
N GLN A 663 -4.76 -54.45 71.72
CA GLN A 663 -3.80 -54.45 70.62
C GLN A 663 -4.44 -54.09 69.27
N ALA A 664 -5.65 -54.57 69.01
CA ALA A 664 -6.40 -54.19 67.80
C ALA A 664 -6.77 -52.70 67.81
N ILE A 665 -7.19 -52.16 68.95
CA ILE A 665 -7.50 -50.73 69.10
C ILE A 665 -6.26 -49.85 68.86
N ASP A 666 -5.09 -50.25 69.35
CA ASP A 666 -3.82 -49.54 69.10
C ASP A 666 -3.47 -49.49 67.60
N GLY A 667 -3.74 -50.58 66.88
CA GLY A 667 -3.65 -50.63 65.42
C GLY A 667 -4.60 -49.64 64.72
N ILE A 668 -5.84 -49.52 65.19
CA ILE A 668 -6.81 -48.54 64.66
C ILE A 668 -6.33 -47.11 64.96
N ASN A 669 -5.83 -46.85 66.16
CA ASN A 669 -5.33 -45.52 66.53
C ASN A 669 -4.16 -45.09 65.63
N THR A 670 -3.19 -45.99 65.42
CA THR A 670 -2.06 -45.76 64.50
C THR A 670 -2.52 -45.51 63.06
N ALA A 671 -3.51 -46.25 62.57
CA ALA A 671 -4.07 -46.04 61.23
C ALA A 671 -4.84 -44.72 61.12
N THR A 672 -5.59 -44.36 62.15
CA THR A 672 -6.37 -43.11 62.25
C THR A 672 -5.45 -41.90 62.20
N GLU A 673 -4.31 -41.93 62.90
CA GLU A 673 -3.32 -40.85 62.86
C GLU A 673 -2.68 -40.70 61.47
N LYS A 674 -2.37 -41.82 60.79
CA LYS A 674 -1.89 -41.77 59.39
C LYS A 674 -2.94 -41.19 58.44
N GLN A 675 -4.20 -41.57 58.60
CA GLN A 675 -5.30 -41.01 57.82
C GLN A 675 -5.46 -39.51 58.07
N ARG A 676 -5.32 -39.06 59.33
CA ARG A 676 -5.37 -37.64 59.70
C ARG A 676 -4.30 -36.83 58.98
N LEU A 677 -3.05 -37.28 59.00
CA LEU A 677 -1.93 -36.63 58.29
C LEU A 677 -2.16 -36.60 56.78
N SER A 678 -2.62 -37.71 56.20
CA SER A 678 -2.90 -37.78 54.76
C SER A 678 -4.04 -36.84 54.35
N ALA A 679 -5.10 -36.74 55.15
CA ALA A 679 -6.21 -35.83 54.88
C ALA A 679 -5.77 -34.35 54.94
N GLN A 680 -4.89 -33.99 55.88
CA GLN A 680 -4.32 -32.63 55.96
C GLN A 680 -3.44 -32.29 54.74
N GLU A 681 -2.68 -33.25 54.23
CA GLU A 681 -1.89 -33.07 53.02
C GLU A 681 -2.79 -32.83 51.80
N VAL A 682 -3.85 -33.63 51.65
CA VAL A 682 -4.84 -33.44 50.56
C VAL A 682 -5.55 -32.08 50.68
N GLU A 683 -5.92 -31.65 51.89
CA GLU A 683 -6.50 -30.31 52.12
C GLU A 683 -5.57 -29.18 51.67
N THR A 684 -4.27 -29.33 51.96
CA THR A 684 -3.25 -28.36 51.53
C THR A 684 -3.15 -28.30 50.02
N LEU A 685 -3.09 -29.46 49.34
CA LEU A 685 -3.05 -29.55 47.88
C LEU A 685 -4.31 -28.96 47.21
N ILE A 686 -5.50 -29.16 47.79
CA ILE A 686 -6.74 -28.53 47.31
C ILE A 686 -6.66 -27.01 47.40
N THR A 687 -6.13 -26.49 48.50
CA THR A 687 -5.98 -25.05 48.73
C THR A 687 -4.99 -24.43 47.75
N GLU A 688 -3.86 -25.11 47.50
CA GLU A 688 -2.89 -24.70 46.48
C GLU A 688 -3.49 -24.71 45.07
N LEU A 689 -4.22 -25.77 44.71
CA LEU A 689 -4.92 -25.86 43.43
C LEU A 689 -5.91 -24.72 43.24
N HIS A 690 -6.67 -24.37 44.29
CA HIS A 690 -7.60 -23.25 44.26
C HIS A 690 -6.89 -21.90 44.05
N LYS A 691 -5.76 -21.66 44.74
CA LYS A 691 -4.93 -20.46 44.56
C LYS A 691 -4.29 -20.37 43.17
N ALA A 692 -3.79 -21.49 42.64
CA ALA A 692 -3.23 -21.56 41.30
C ALA A 692 -4.27 -21.22 40.23
N ASN A 693 -5.51 -21.66 40.42
CA ASN A 693 -6.60 -21.32 39.51
C ASN A 693 -6.93 -19.82 39.56
N LEU A 694 -6.94 -19.20 40.75
CA LEU A 694 -7.20 -17.76 40.93
C LEU A 694 -6.09 -16.85 40.36
N THR A 695 -4.83 -17.27 40.39
CA THR A 695 -3.71 -16.48 39.84
C THR A 695 -3.66 -16.47 38.31
N GLY A 696 -4.33 -17.42 37.65
CA GLY A 696 -4.58 -17.37 36.20
C GLY A 696 -5.55 -16.27 35.75
N TYR A 697 -6.29 -15.64 36.68
CA TYR A 697 -7.32 -14.63 36.38
C TYR A 697 -6.81 -13.18 36.29
N SER A 698 -5.56 -12.87 36.68
CA SER A 698 -5.12 -11.47 36.85
C SER A 698 -4.17 -10.92 35.78
N GLN A 699 -4.13 -11.50 34.57
CA GLN A 699 -3.44 -10.86 33.44
C GLN A 699 -4.46 -10.10 32.58
N THR A 700 -4.92 -8.95 33.10
CA THR A 700 -5.42 -7.87 32.23
C THR A 700 -4.22 -7.30 31.48
N PRO A 701 -4.22 -7.25 30.14
CA PRO A 701 -3.15 -6.60 29.40
C PRO A 701 -3.17 -5.11 29.71
N ASP A 702 -2.04 -4.58 30.15
CA ASP A 702 -1.81 -3.14 30.27
C ASP A 702 -2.18 -2.45 28.95
N LYS A 703 -2.86 -1.30 29.07
CA LYS A 703 -3.11 -0.37 27.96
C LYS A 703 -1.76 0.08 27.38
N VAL A 704 -1.25 -0.62 26.37
CA VAL A 704 -0.12 -0.14 25.59
C VAL A 704 -0.65 0.88 24.59
N SER A 705 -0.53 2.17 24.94
CA SER A 705 -0.71 3.27 24.00
C SER A 705 0.43 3.19 22.98
N ILE A 706 0.09 2.91 21.72
CA ILE A 706 1.04 2.94 20.61
C ILE A 706 1.24 4.43 20.27
N GLY A 707 2.44 4.93 20.55
CA GLY A 707 2.83 6.30 20.19
C GLY A 707 2.73 6.52 18.68
N GLN A 708 2.20 7.68 18.30
CA GLN A 708 2.18 8.17 16.93
C GLN A 708 3.61 8.21 16.35
N PRO A 709 3.83 7.74 15.11
CA PRO A 709 5.07 8.04 14.41
C PRO A 709 5.08 9.51 13.97
N ALA A 710 6.24 10.15 14.09
CA ALA A 710 6.53 11.53 13.70
C ALA A 710 6.55 11.74 12.18
#